data_AF-A0A177XY47-F1
#
_entry.id   AF-A0A177XY47-F1
#
_cell.length_a   1.000
_cell.length_b   1.000
_cell.length_c   1.000
_cell.angle_alpha   90.00
_cell.angle_beta   90.00
_cell.angle_gamma   90.00
#
_symmetry.space_group_name_H-M   'P 1'
#
loop_
_entity.id
_entity.type
_entity.pdbx_description
1 polymer ?
#
loop_
_entity_poly.entity_id
_entity_poly.type
_entity_poly.pdbx_seq_one_letter_code
_entity_poly.pdbx_strand_id
1 'polypeptide(L)'
;MLSACGGSSSDSNTPTTTSNVYSYSGLPQCADTDADGVCSALEQQISYSGNYARIVNDNGAILTAHKDSELVSPFTTLIYNEVLFNPALKGEPKSAEIYLQTALGDKLGVNFSSASTTHGPKQQTEILLNSLRQAQVQGQHNPLVNIAHAVDVMIANQTLDLSGFDLRTQPNRHVSFDNQLTIHGSQANSDLVGAKSVAFNPANSKIVYVDATDNIKQIDITNSNRAVLATRTIDAYSSASSDDDDDDDDHKHGGSILDLLGYQPKAHQLVQVVPALNSVQSYKLYQPKTGSVSMRSTVCDTTGSSGIFLTSLQDKSTQSRSMTIKKVDAYASASGSTVPPTPKPVPTNPDTNLSAKRCFNDNFNWIQPLYSQKAIIAELDDGFSSNDYLRRLNADTLAMETQSYTLSSTQNLVVPSLDETELLVVDDGGNANAVLLNSKTLKPTAPKEIGVNNASTAAFAINNLLVFGLKSNKIIWVEKNTSANQIQSFDVDGTVRLLKSSPNGKFSAAVTNSSLYILNNSSRSSIKKIAIAGNDVKELIVLNNKAVAVKNNGLDYVQFSNISGPKLKVAAQLITNSLKDQWASTPGMNWNTSNFGYILEKTGVTQQVATQFDNIEITWLPAGVSQASSVTGANISGLDRGRWITLYKSM
;
A
#
# COMPACT_ATOMS: atom_id res chain seq x y z
N MET A 1 18.43 -35.89 -35.27
CA MET A 1 18.33 -37.34 -34.94
C MET A 1 19.69 -37.83 -34.48
N LEU A 2 19.70 -38.93 -33.70
CA LEU A 2 20.83 -39.82 -33.43
C LEU A 2 22.04 -39.24 -32.66
N SER A 3 22.76 -40.18 -32.03
CA SER A 3 23.90 -40.00 -31.13
C SER A 3 25.12 -40.74 -31.69
N ALA A 4 26.32 -40.27 -31.34
CA ALA A 4 27.56 -41.03 -31.44
C ALA A 4 28.53 -40.60 -30.34
N CYS A 5 29.26 -41.54 -29.73
CA CYS A 5 30.18 -41.29 -28.62
C CYS A 5 31.59 -41.85 -28.90
N GLY A 6 32.62 -41.16 -28.41
CA GLY A 6 34.00 -41.67 -28.26
C GLY A 6 34.94 -41.39 -29.44
N GLY A 7 36.18 -40.99 -29.15
CA GLY A 7 37.18 -40.73 -30.21
C GLY A 7 38.50 -39.99 -29.85
N SER A 8 38.69 -39.55 -28.60
CA SER A 8 39.98 -39.13 -28.00
C SER A 8 41.00 -38.34 -28.87
N SER A 9 41.09 -37.03 -28.65
CA SER A 9 42.37 -36.31 -28.62
C SER A 9 42.32 -35.22 -27.55
N SER A 10 43.48 -34.92 -26.95
CA SER A 10 43.60 -33.97 -25.84
C SER A 10 43.88 -32.56 -26.34
N ASP A 11 42.90 -31.66 -26.23
CA ASP A 11 43.12 -30.21 -26.10
C ASP A 11 41.83 -29.57 -25.57
N SER A 12 41.64 -29.57 -24.25
CA SER A 12 40.45 -29.01 -23.61
C SER A 12 40.52 -27.48 -23.47
N ASN A 13 40.80 -26.79 -24.58
CA ASN A 13 40.24 -25.45 -24.80
C ASN A 13 38.72 -25.62 -24.98
N THR A 14 38.01 -25.89 -23.88
CA THR A 14 36.56 -25.71 -23.86
C THR A 14 36.28 -24.27 -24.30
N PRO A 15 35.57 -24.04 -25.41
CA PRO A 15 35.08 -22.70 -25.69
C PRO A 15 34.25 -22.31 -24.47
N THR A 16 34.54 -21.15 -23.88
CA THR A 16 33.61 -20.55 -22.93
C THR A 16 32.35 -20.25 -23.70
N THR A 17 31.40 -21.20 -23.70
CA THR A 17 30.06 -21.00 -24.22
C THR A 17 29.48 -19.87 -23.41
N THR A 18 29.49 -18.66 -23.98
CA THR A 18 28.77 -17.51 -23.45
C THR A 18 27.33 -17.97 -23.31
N SER A 19 26.92 -18.22 -22.07
CA SER A 19 25.61 -18.80 -21.81
C SER A 19 24.59 -17.87 -22.45
N ASN A 20 23.67 -18.43 -23.25
CA ASN A 20 22.83 -17.65 -24.16
C ASN A 20 21.63 -17.04 -23.40
N VAL A 21 21.97 -16.36 -22.31
CA VAL A 21 21.15 -15.84 -21.23
C VAL A 21 20.93 -14.36 -21.47
N TYR A 22 19.73 -13.88 -21.22
CA TYR A 22 19.39 -12.47 -21.38
C TYR A 22 20.00 -11.66 -20.23
N SER A 23 20.43 -10.43 -20.49
CA SER A 23 21.07 -9.51 -19.52
C SER A 23 20.37 -9.48 -18.17
N TYR A 24 19.04 -9.45 -18.19
CA TYR A 24 18.17 -9.33 -17.03
C TYR A 24 17.83 -10.66 -16.33
N SER A 25 18.08 -11.83 -16.93
CA SER A 25 17.66 -13.14 -16.37
C SER A 25 18.34 -13.48 -15.04
N GLY A 26 19.50 -12.89 -14.75
CA GLY A 26 20.24 -13.09 -13.50
C GLY A 26 20.05 -11.96 -12.46
N LEU A 27 19.23 -10.95 -12.74
CA LEU A 27 19.01 -9.82 -11.84
C LEU A 27 17.97 -10.15 -10.75
N PRO A 28 18.11 -9.59 -9.53
CA PRO A 28 17.15 -9.83 -8.45
C PRO A 28 15.77 -9.28 -8.79
N GLN A 29 14.75 -10.12 -8.70
CA GLN A 29 13.35 -9.73 -8.86
C GLN A 29 12.81 -9.17 -7.54
N CYS A 30 12.29 -7.95 -7.58
CA CYS A 30 11.65 -7.28 -6.45
C CYS A 30 10.13 -7.32 -6.60
N ALA A 31 9.38 -7.21 -5.49
CA ALA A 31 7.94 -6.99 -5.55
C ALA A 31 7.67 -5.51 -5.90
N ASP A 32 6.89 -5.27 -6.95
CA ASP A 32 6.34 -3.98 -7.32
C ASP A 32 4.92 -3.93 -6.74
N THR A 33 4.79 -3.43 -5.51
CA THR A 33 3.55 -3.60 -4.75
C THR A 33 2.60 -2.44 -4.94
N ASP A 34 3.09 -1.20 -4.96
CA ASP A 34 2.26 -0.03 -5.22
C ASP A 34 2.11 0.29 -6.72
N ALA A 35 2.85 -0.39 -7.61
CA ALA A 35 2.83 -0.20 -9.06
C ALA A 35 3.26 1.20 -9.52
N ASP A 36 4.26 1.80 -8.85
CA ASP A 36 4.94 3.01 -9.34
C ASP A 36 6.12 2.73 -10.30
N GLY A 37 6.62 1.49 -10.33
CA GLY A 37 7.76 1.09 -11.16
C GLY A 37 9.13 1.30 -10.52
N VAL A 38 9.22 1.37 -9.19
CA VAL A 38 10.45 1.48 -8.39
C VAL A 38 10.45 0.43 -7.28
N CYS A 39 11.57 -0.29 -7.12
CA CYS A 39 11.74 -1.24 -6.02
C CYS A 39 12.20 -0.53 -4.74
N SER A 40 11.31 -0.29 -3.77
CA SER A 40 11.69 0.37 -2.52
C SER A 40 12.51 -0.53 -1.58
N ALA A 41 13.24 0.09 -0.64
CA ALA A 41 13.99 -0.63 0.40
C ALA A 41 13.10 -1.39 1.42
N LEU A 42 11.77 -1.23 1.33
CA LEU A 42 10.78 -1.96 2.13
C LEU A 42 10.29 -3.19 1.36
N GLU A 43 10.01 -3.06 0.07
CA GLU A 43 9.62 -4.17 -0.82
C GLU A 43 10.74 -5.19 -1.02
N GLN A 44 12.00 -4.76 -0.95
CA GLN A 44 13.18 -5.65 -0.90
C GLN A 44 13.17 -6.62 0.30
N GLN A 45 12.30 -6.39 1.29
CA GLN A 45 12.15 -7.25 2.48
C GLN A 45 10.96 -8.23 2.37
N ILE A 46 10.23 -8.24 1.24
CA ILE A 46 9.19 -9.25 0.97
C ILE A 46 9.87 -10.58 0.61
N SER A 47 9.67 -11.60 1.46
CA SER A 47 10.30 -12.91 1.28
C SER A 47 9.74 -13.74 0.10
N TYR A 48 8.58 -13.38 -0.45
CA TYR A 48 8.01 -14.01 -1.64
C TYR A 48 7.29 -13.00 -2.53
N SER A 49 7.94 -12.59 -3.62
CA SER A 49 7.43 -11.59 -4.57
C SER A 49 6.37 -12.14 -5.54
N GLY A 50 6.24 -13.45 -5.71
CA GLY A 50 5.28 -14.08 -6.64
C GLY A 50 3.80 -13.87 -6.32
N ASN A 51 3.46 -13.28 -5.17
CA ASN A 51 2.10 -12.83 -4.85
C ASN A 51 1.76 -11.44 -5.41
N TYR A 52 2.76 -10.74 -5.98
CA TYR A 52 2.70 -9.33 -6.39
C TYR A 52 3.15 -9.18 -7.85
N ALA A 53 2.97 -7.99 -8.43
CA ALA A 53 3.73 -7.67 -9.64
C ALA A 53 5.23 -7.69 -9.30
N ARG A 54 6.07 -7.95 -10.29
CA ARG A 54 7.52 -8.07 -10.09
C ARG A 54 8.26 -7.12 -11.02
N ILE A 55 9.34 -6.53 -10.49
CA ILE A 55 10.19 -5.57 -11.19
C ILE A 55 11.65 -6.01 -11.21
N VAL A 56 12.32 -5.70 -12.32
CA VAL A 56 13.77 -5.78 -12.55
C VAL A 56 14.22 -4.51 -13.26
N ASN A 57 15.39 -3.95 -12.91
CA ASN A 57 15.99 -2.81 -13.60
C ASN A 57 17.26 -3.24 -14.34
N ASP A 58 17.17 -3.43 -15.66
CA ASP A 58 18.32 -3.77 -16.51
C ASP A 58 18.94 -2.50 -17.10
N ASN A 59 19.80 -1.84 -16.30
CA ASN A 59 20.55 -0.65 -16.70
C ASN A 59 19.65 0.44 -17.33
N GLY A 60 18.63 0.87 -16.57
CA GLY A 60 17.64 1.86 -17.01
C GLY A 60 16.44 1.29 -17.78
N ALA A 61 16.49 0.02 -18.22
CA ALA A 61 15.28 -0.67 -18.67
C ALA A 61 14.49 -1.14 -17.44
N ILE A 62 13.41 -0.44 -17.11
CA ILE A 62 12.44 -0.91 -16.12
C ILE A 62 11.61 -2.03 -16.76
N LEU A 63 11.79 -3.25 -16.26
CA LEU A 63 11.11 -4.47 -16.69
C LEU A 63 10.13 -4.90 -15.61
N THR A 64 8.91 -5.23 -16.00
CA THR A 64 7.86 -5.67 -15.07
C THR A 64 7.12 -6.92 -15.54
N ALA A 65 6.44 -7.59 -14.61
CA ALA A 65 5.55 -8.71 -14.90
C ALA A 65 4.37 -8.75 -13.93
N HIS A 66 3.26 -9.32 -14.38
CA HIS A 66 2.15 -9.64 -13.49
C HIS A 66 2.53 -10.80 -12.55
N LYS A 67 1.83 -10.90 -11.41
CA LYS A 67 2.04 -12.00 -10.44
C LYS A 67 1.91 -13.39 -11.07
N ASP A 68 1.04 -13.54 -12.06
CA ASP A 68 0.71 -14.81 -12.73
C ASP A 68 1.63 -15.15 -13.92
N SER A 69 2.65 -14.32 -14.21
CA SER A 69 3.73 -14.69 -15.14
C SER A 69 4.73 -15.62 -14.44
N GLU A 70 5.51 -16.41 -15.17
CA GLU A 70 6.61 -17.18 -14.55
C GLU A 70 7.85 -16.31 -14.39
N LEU A 71 8.19 -15.53 -15.42
CA LEU A 71 9.41 -14.70 -15.50
C LEU A 71 9.11 -13.19 -15.63
N VAL A 72 10.16 -12.38 -15.49
CA VAL A 72 10.16 -10.94 -15.82
C VAL A 72 10.95 -10.75 -17.12
N SER A 73 10.36 -10.09 -18.12
CA SER A 73 10.99 -9.79 -19.42
C SER A 73 10.46 -8.49 -20.03
N PRO A 74 11.12 -7.95 -21.08
CA PRO A 74 10.58 -6.86 -21.88
C PRO A 74 9.17 -7.14 -22.44
N PHE A 75 8.81 -8.39 -22.74
CA PHE A 75 7.47 -8.72 -23.25
C PHE A 75 6.41 -8.80 -22.15
N THR A 76 6.73 -9.33 -20.96
CA THR A 76 5.81 -9.23 -19.80
C THR A 76 5.62 -7.78 -19.37
N THR A 77 6.60 -6.91 -19.62
CA THR A 77 6.51 -5.48 -19.36
C THR A 77 5.42 -4.84 -20.22
N LEU A 78 5.33 -5.18 -21.51
CA LEU A 78 4.25 -4.69 -22.38
C LEU A 78 2.89 -5.25 -21.95
N ILE A 79 2.80 -6.53 -21.61
CA ILE A 79 1.55 -7.17 -21.14
C ILE A 79 1.05 -6.51 -19.85
N TYR A 80 1.93 -6.31 -18.87
CA TYR A 80 1.58 -5.67 -17.60
C TYR A 80 1.27 -4.18 -17.79
N ASN A 81 1.94 -3.50 -18.73
CA ASN A 81 1.60 -2.13 -19.08
C ASN A 81 0.19 -2.02 -19.70
N GLU A 82 -0.18 -2.90 -20.62
CA GLU A 82 -1.54 -2.93 -21.18
C GLU A 82 -2.60 -3.28 -20.11
N VAL A 83 -2.32 -4.19 -19.18
CA VAL A 83 -3.14 -4.44 -17.98
C VAL A 83 -3.34 -3.15 -17.18
N LEU A 84 -2.24 -2.44 -16.89
CA LEU A 84 -2.29 -1.21 -16.11
C LEU A 84 -2.96 -0.05 -16.85
N PHE A 85 -2.72 0.18 -18.14
CA PHE A 85 -3.12 1.44 -18.78
C PHE A 85 -4.19 1.31 -19.87
N ASN A 86 -4.39 0.15 -20.50
CA ASN A 86 -5.47 0.03 -21.50
C ASN A 86 -6.85 -0.03 -20.81
N PRO A 87 -7.78 0.92 -21.08
CA PRO A 87 -9.12 0.92 -20.50
C PRO A 87 -10.02 -0.19 -21.05
N ALA A 88 -9.83 -0.62 -22.30
CA ALA A 88 -10.66 -1.64 -22.94
C ALA A 88 -10.45 -3.05 -22.37
N LEU A 89 -9.28 -3.33 -21.78
CA LEU A 89 -8.88 -4.66 -21.33
C LEU A 89 -9.22 -4.99 -19.87
N LYS A 90 -9.89 -4.07 -19.16
CA LYS A 90 -10.39 -4.25 -17.77
C LYS A 90 -9.35 -4.66 -16.70
N GLY A 91 -8.06 -4.70 -17.05
CA GLY A 91 -6.98 -5.20 -16.19
C GLY A 91 -6.75 -6.71 -16.24
N GLU A 92 -7.22 -7.40 -17.31
CA GLU A 92 -7.08 -8.84 -17.49
C GLU A 92 -5.78 -9.20 -18.27
N PRO A 93 -4.85 -9.98 -17.71
CA PRO A 93 -3.60 -10.35 -18.39
C PRO A 93 -3.79 -11.10 -19.71
N LYS A 94 -4.75 -12.03 -19.79
CA LYS A 94 -5.00 -12.80 -21.03
C LYS A 94 -5.54 -11.91 -22.15
N SER A 95 -6.39 -10.94 -21.81
CA SER A 95 -6.92 -9.95 -22.76
C SER A 95 -5.81 -9.00 -23.25
N ALA A 96 -4.82 -8.71 -22.42
CA ALA A 96 -3.59 -8.00 -22.83
C ALA A 96 -2.67 -8.83 -23.75
N GLU A 97 -2.44 -10.12 -23.45
CA GLU A 97 -1.69 -11.02 -24.35
C GLU A 97 -2.35 -11.12 -25.74
N ILE A 98 -3.68 -11.31 -25.79
CA ILE A 98 -4.44 -11.39 -27.05
C ILE A 98 -4.37 -10.06 -27.82
N TYR A 99 -4.55 -8.93 -27.14
CA TYR A 99 -4.48 -7.62 -27.78
C TYR A 99 -3.08 -7.32 -28.36
N LEU A 100 -2.02 -7.59 -27.61
CA LEU A 100 -0.63 -7.38 -28.06
C LEU A 100 -0.23 -8.36 -29.18
N GLN A 101 -0.79 -9.57 -29.21
CA GLN A 101 -0.62 -10.49 -30.33
C GLN A 101 -1.09 -9.84 -31.64
N THR A 102 -2.32 -9.32 -31.69
CA THR A 102 -2.85 -8.68 -32.90
C THR A 102 -2.23 -7.29 -33.18
N ALA A 103 -1.87 -6.52 -32.15
CA ALA A 103 -1.32 -5.17 -32.30
C ALA A 103 0.16 -5.15 -32.73
N LEU A 104 0.97 -6.11 -32.28
CA LEU A 104 2.41 -6.17 -32.51
C LEU A 104 2.90 -7.57 -32.92
N GLY A 105 2.44 -8.62 -32.23
CA GLY A 105 2.96 -9.98 -32.39
C GLY A 105 2.88 -10.51 -33.82
N ASP A 106 1.69 -10.43 -34.42
CA ASP A 106 1.36 -10.86 -35.79
C ASP A 106 2.05 -10.01 -36.87
N LYS A 107 2.68 -8.89 -36.49
CA LYS A 107 3.45 -8.00 -37.38
C LYS A 107 4.96 -8.22 -37.28
N LEU A 108 5.44 -8.63 -36.11
CA LEU A 108 6.87 -8.61 -35.76
C LEU A 108 7.45 -9.99 -35.44
N GLY A 109 6.66 -11.06 -35.60
CA GLY A 109 7.09 -12.45 -35.34
C GLY A 109 7.23 -12.77 -33.85
N VAL A 110 6.49 -12.06 -32.99
CA VAL A 110 6.51 -12.25 -31.54
C VAL A 110 5.25 -12.99 -31.09
N ASN A 111 5.42 -14.01 -30.25
CA ASN A 111 4.30 -14.73 -29.64
C ASN A 111 4.04 -14.21 -28.22
N PHE A 112 3.05 -13.32 -28.07
CA PHE A 112 2.60 -12.84 -26.76
C PHE A 112 1.85 -13.92 -25.96
N SER A 113 1.26 -14.92 -26.62
CA SER A 113 0.54 -16.00 -25.92
C SER A 113 1.43 -16.94 -25.09
N SER A 114 2.76 -16.88 -25.30
CA SER A 114 3.78 -17.58 -24.49
C SER A 114 4.77 -16.62 -23.80
N ALA A 115 4.58 -15.30 -23.91
CA ALA A 115 5.53 -14.32 -23.35
C ALA A 115 5.52 -14.25 -21.82
N SER A 116 4.49 -14.78 -21.18
CA SER A 116 4.39 -14.98 -19.72
C SER A 116 5.29 -16.10 -19.19
N THR A 117 5.74 -17.03 -20.05
CA THR A 117 6.60 -18.18 -19.70
C THR A 117 7.91 -18.24 -20.51
N THR A 118 8.07 -17.41 -21.54
CA THR A 118 9.25 -17.39 -22.42
C THR A 118 9.79 -15.97 -22.66
N HIS A 119 11.11 -15.83 -22.75
CA HIS A 119 11.81 -14.54 -22.91
C HIS A 119 11.62 -13.85 -24.29
N GLY A 120 10.90 -14.49 -25.22
CA GLY A 120 10.72 -14.04 -26.61
C GLY A 120 11.99 -14.14 -27.47
N PRO A 121 11.93 -13.71 -28.75
CA PRO A 121 13.06 -13.81 -29.68
C PRO A 121 14.18 -12.80 -29.37
N LYS A 122 15.42 -13.28 -29.21
CA LYS A 122 16.57 -12.50 -28.68
C LYS A 122 16.79 -11.13 -29.33
N GLN A 123 16.76 -11.04 -30.65
CA GLN A 123 16.94 -9.76 -31.36
C GLN A 123 15.84 -8.74 -31.01
N GLN A 124 14.58 -9.17 -31.02
CA GLN A 124 13.44 -8.35 -30.60
C GLN A 124 13.53 -7.98 -29.11
N THR A 125 14.04 -8.86 -28.25
CA THR A 125 14.30 -8.57 -26.83
C THR A 125 15.36 -7.47 -26.64
N GLU A 126 16.46 -7.54 -27.39
CA GLU A 126 17.55 -6.54 -27.35
C GLU A 126 17.11 -5.17 -27.89
N ILE A 127 16.35 -5.14 -28.99
CA ILE A 127 15.72 -3.93 -29.52
C ILE A 127 14.78 -3.31 -28.47
N LEU A 128 13.89 -4.13 -27.89
CA LEU A 128 12.90 -3.65 -26.94
C LEU A 128 13.52 -3.15 -25.63
N LEU A 129 14.63 -3.75 -25.15
CA LEU A 129 15.40 -3.23 -24.02
C LEU A 129 15.91 -1.81 -24.27
N ASN A 130 16.40 -1.51 -25.47
CA ASN A 130 16.88 -0.17 -25.81
C ASN A 130 15.74 0.83 -25.93
N SER A 131 14.61 0.45 -26.52
CA SER A 131 13.38 1.25 -26.56
C SER A 131 12.82 1.55 -25.16
N LEU A 132 12.89 0.60 -24.22
CA LEU A 132 12.47 0.79 -22.83
C LEU A 132 13.45 1.71 -22.05
N ARG A 133 14.76 1.64 -22.29
CA ARG A 133 15.74 2.62 -21.77
C ARG A 133 15.44 4.02 -22.30
N GLN A 134 15.21 4.14 -23.61
CA GLN A 134 14.87 5.40 -24.27
C GLN A 134 13.58 6.00 -23.69
N ALA A 135 12.56 5.18 -23.39
CA ALA A 135 11.34 5.61 -22.73
C ALA A 135 11.59 6.28 -21.36
N GLN A 136 12.54 5.76 -20.56
CA GLN A 136 12.90 6.39 -19.28
C GLN A 136 13.77 7.64 -19.45
N VAL A 137 14.68 7.66 -20.43
CA VAL A 137 15.58 8.81 -20.69
C VAL A 137 14.86 10.00 -21.34
N GLN A 138 13.86 9.74 -22.19
CA GLN A 138 13.05 10.77 -22.85
C GLN A 138 11.72 11.05 -22.12
N GLY A 139 11.42 10.30 -21.06
CA GLY A 139 10.19 10.36 -20.30
C GLY A 139 9.98 11.67 -19.53
N GLN A 140 8.71 11.93 -19.18
CA GLN A 140 8.28 13.12 -18.41
C GLN A 140 7.32 12.76 -17.26
N HIS A 141 6.98 11.48 -17.10
CA HIS A 141 6.03 10.95 -16.12
C HIS A 141 6.71 9.94 -15.20
N ASN A 142 5.93 9.22 -14.38
CA ASN A 142 6.43 8.06 -13.64
C ASN A 142 6.94 6.94 -14.59
N PRO A 143 7.77 6.00 -14.10
CA PRO A 143 8.38 4.97 -14.96
C PRO A 143 7.39 4.14 -15.79
N LEU A 144 6.23 3.79 -15.23
CA LEU A 144 5.26 2.93 -15.93
C LEU A 144 4.42 3.70 -16.97
N VAL A 145 4.14 5.00 -16.76
CA VAL A 145 3.50 5.87 -17.75
C VAL A 145 4.47 6.24 -18.89
N ASN A 146 5.77 6.39 -18.60
CA ASN A 146 6.79 6.51 -19.64
C ASN A 146 6.81 5.27 -20.57
N ILE A 147 6.72 4.07 -19.99
CA ILE A 147 6.55 2.82 -20.76
C ILE A 147 5.22 2.82 -21.51
N ALA A 148 4.12 3.30 -20.92
CA ALA A 148 2.80 3.28 -21.57
C ALA A 148 2.73 4.19 -22.80
N HIS A 149 3.36 5.36 -22.75
CA HIS A 149 3.55 6.22 -23.90
C HIS A 149 4.43 5.57 -24.97
N ALA A 150 5.52 4.90 -24.58
CA ALA A 150 6.35 4.14 -25.51
C ALA A 150 5.58 2.97 -26.18
N VAL A 151 4.73 2.26 -25.43
CA VAL A 151 3.83 1.20 -25.94
C VAL A 151 2.81 1.76 -26.93
N ASP A 152 2.27 2.96 -26.69
CA ASP A 152 1.39 3.64 -27.65
C ASP A 152 2.11 3.95 -28.97
N VAL A 153 3.36 4.43 -28.92
CA VAL A 153 4.17 4.70 -30.12
C VAL A 153 4.55 3.40 -30.85
N MET A 154 4.90 2.33 -30.13
CA MET A 154 5.15 1.00 -30.69
C MET A 154 3.93 0.48 -31.46
N ILE A 155 2.74 0.54 -30.86
CA ILE A 155 1.48 0.06 -31.46
C ILE A 155 1.08 0.91 -32.67
N ALA A 156 1.19 2.25 -32.56
CA ALA A 156 0.84 3.16 -33.65
C ALA A 156 1.71 2.95 -34.90
N ASN A 157 2.99 2.61 -34.72
CA ASN A 157 3.97 2.42 -35.79
C ASN A 157 4.27 0.94 -36.11
N GLN A 158 3.60 0.00 -35.43
CA GLN A 158 3.78 -1.46 -35.56
C GLN A 158 5.26 -1.90 -35.46
N THR A 159 5.99 -1.36 -34.48
CA THR A 159 7.43 -1.59 -34.25
C THR A 159 7.75 -1.81 -32.77
N LEU A 160 8.86 -2.49 -32.46
CA LEU A 160 9.49 -2.49 -31.12
C LEU A 160 10.70 -1.55 -31.03
N ASP A 161 11.22 -1.08 -32.18
CA ASP A 161 12.35 -0.16 -32.27
C ASP A 161 11.85 1.28 -32.24
N LEU A 162 12.25 2.02 -31.20
CA LEU A 162 11.93 3.44 -31.01
C LEU A 162 13.11 4.38 -31.29
N SER A 163 14.27 3.88 -31.74
CA SER A 163 15.49 4.67 -31.95
C SER A 163 15.33 5.81 -32.97
N GLY A 164 14.42 5.64 -33.93
CA GLY A 164 14.06 6.67 -34.92
C GLY A 164 13.04 7.72 -34.45
N PHE A 165 12.54 7.64 -33.21
CA PHE A 165 11.47 8.49 -32.68
C PHE A 165 11.95 9.37 -31.53
N ASP A 166 11.57 10.65 -31.50
CA ASP A 166 11.64 11.45 -30.27
C ASP A 166 10.31 11.29 -29.52
N LEU A 167 10.33 10.58 -28.40
CA LEU A 167 9.13 10.32 -27.60
C LEU A 167 8.50 11.59 -27.01
N ARG A 168 9.27 12.68 -26.89
CA ARG A 168 8.78 13.98 -26.39
C ARG A 168 7.91 14.71 -27.40
N THR A 169 7.97 14.32 -28.68
CA THR A 169 7.17 14.93 -29.77
C THR A 169 6.08 14.00 -30.31
N GLN A 170 6.01 12.75 -29.87
CA GLN A 170 4.95 11.83 -30.27
C GLN A 170 3.60 12.18 -29.60
N PRO A 171 2.45 11.95 -30.27
CA PRO A 171 1.13 12.14 -29.67
C PRO A 171 0.97 11.33 -28.38
N ASN A 172 0.61 11.99 -27.28
CA ASN A 172 0.48 11.39 -25.96
C ASN A 172 -0.98 11.44 -25.48
N ARG A 173 -1.58 10.29 -25.13
CA ARG A 173 -2.93 10.19 -24.54
C ARG A 173 -2.93 10.22 -23.01
N HIS A 174 -1.76 10.17 -22.39
CA HIS A 174 -1.58 10.19 -20.95
C HIS A 174 -1.56 11.63 -20.43
N VAL A 175 -2.16 11.82 -19.26
CA VAL A 175 -2.11 13.07 -18.49
C VAL A 175 -1.34 12.81 -17.19
N SER A 176 -0.83 13.88 -16.59
CA SER A 176 -0.30 13.88 -15.22
C SER A 176 -0.71 15.19 -14.53
N PHE A 177 -1.18 15.09 -13.29
CA PHE A 177 -1.66 16.22 -12.50
C PHE A 177 -1.03 16.29 -11.11
N ASP A 178 0.22 15.82 -10.98
CA ASP A 178 0.93 15.75 -9.70
C ASP A 178 1.04 17.13 -9.03
N ASN A 179 0.50 17.22 -7.81
CA ASN A 179 0.33 18.46 -7.04
C ASN A 179 -0.62 19.52 -7.66
N GLN A 180 -1.20 19.26 -8.84
CA GLN A 180 -2.20 20.14 -9.49
C GLN A 180 -3.64 19.75 -9.16
N LEU A 181 -3.86 18.49 -8.76
CA LEU A 181 -5.17 17.91 -8.48
C LEU A 181 -5.19 17.18 -7.14
N THR A 182 -6.34 17.18 -6.46
CA THR A 182 -6.55 16.39 -5.24
C THR A 182 -7.82 15.56 -5.37
N ILE A 183 -7.70 14.24 -5.16
CA ILE A 183 -8.82 13.30 -5.20
C ILE A 183 -9.19 12.96 -3.76
N HIS A 184 -10.37 13.40 -3.33
CA HIS A 184 -10.99 12.93 -2.09
C HIS A 184 -11.93 11.78 -2.43
N GLY A 185 -11.88 10.70 -1.67
CA GLY A 185 -12.86 9.63 -1.72
C GLY A 185 -13.10 9.01 -0.36
N SER A 186 -14.25 8.36 -0.21
CA SER A 186 -14.70 7.70 1.01
C SER A 186 -15.35 6.36 0.67
N GLN A 187 -15.21 5.38 1.57
CA GLN A 187 -15.74 4.04 1.39
C GLN A 187 -16.18 3.42 2.72
N ALA A 188 -17.41 2.92 2.76
CA ALA A 188 -17.91 2.14 3.88
C ALA A 188 -17.25 0.75 3.93
N ASN A 189 -16.89 0.30 5.13
CA ASN A 189 -16.46 -1.05 5.42
C ASN A 189 -16.90 -1.45 6.84
N SER A 190 -18.04 -2.14 6.93
CA SER A 190 -18.63 -2.60 8.18
C SER A 190 -17.72 -3.53 9.00
N ASP A 191 -16.78 -4.25 8.38
CA ASP A 191 -15.82 -5.12 9.08
C ASP A 191 -14.87 -4.36 10.03
N LEU A 192 -14.72 -3.03 9.88
CA LEU A 192 -13.91 -2.21 10.79
C LEU A 192 -14.63 -1.88 12.11
N VAL A 193 -15.95 -2.14 12.19
CA VAL A 193 -16.76 -1.89 13.39
C VAL A 193 -16.30 -2.82 14.51
N GLY A 194 -15.97 -2.23 15.66
CA GLY A 194 -15.40 -2.97 16.79
C GLY A 194 -14.00 -3.56 16.56
N ALA A 195 -13.33 -3.25 15.44
CA ALA A 195 -11.95 -3.71 15.21
C ALA A 195 -11.01 -3.20 16.31
N LYS A 196 -10.28 -4.14 16.94
CA LYS A 196 -9.48 -3.96 18.17
C LYS A 196 -8.11 -3.36 17.90
N SER A 197 -7.52 -3.69 16.76
CA SER A 197 -6.22 -3.21 16.32
C SER A 197 -6.25 -2.91 14.83
N VAL A 198 -5.54 -1.86 14.42
CA VAL A 198 -5.32 -1.48 13.01
C VAL A 198 -3.84 -1.09 12.88
N ALA A 199 -3.18 -1.62 11.86
CA ALA A 199 -1.79 -1.32 11.53
C ALA A 199 -1.57 -1.32 10.02
N PHE A 200 -0.47 -0.73 9.57
CA PHE A 200 -0.10 -0.65 8.16
C PHE A 200 1.17 -1.46 7.87
N ASN A 201 1.16 -2.22 6.76
CA ASN A 201 2.37 -2.84 6.20
C ASN A 201 2.92 -1.95 5.07
N PRO A 202 4.01 -1.20 5.29
CA PRO A 202 4.54 -0.28 4.30
C PRO A 202 5.34 -0.96 3.18
N ALA A 203 5.62 -2.26 3.27
CA ALA A 203 6.26 -3.01 2.19
C ALA A 203 5.29 -3.54 1.14
N ASN A 204 3.98 -3.60 1.41
CA ASN A 204 2.99 -4.10 0.44
C ASN A 204 1.70 -3.25 0.34
N SER A 205 1.72 -2.06 0.95
CA SER A 205 0.59 -1.13 1.05
C SER A 205 -0.74 -1.77 1.46
N LYS A 206 -0.73 -2.65 2.46
CA LYS A 206 -1.96 -3.22 3.07
C LYS A 206 -2.17 -2.74 4.49
N ILE A 207 -3.42 -2.41 4.81
CA ILE A 207 -3.91 -2.25 6.18
C ILE A 207 -4.19 -3.66 6.73
N VAL A 208 -3.62 -3.99 7.88
CA VAL A 208 -3.93 -5.19 8.66
C VAL A 208 -4.77 -4.77 9.85
N TYR A 209 -5.86 -5.49 10.13
CA TYR A 209 -6.69 -5.21 11.31
C TYR A 209 -7.21 -6.48 11.97
N VAL A 210 -7.49 -6.38 13.27
CA VAL A 210 -8.14 -7.41 14.07
C VAL A 210 -9.59 -6.99 14.26
N ASP A 211 -10.56 -7.77 13.76
CA ASP A 211 -11.97 -7.45 13.96
C ASP A 211 -12.47 -7.81 15.39
N ALA A 212 -13.73 -7.45 15.71
CA ALA A 212 -14.31 -7.69 17.02
C ALA A 212 -14.27 -9.17 17.46
N THR A 213 -14.25 -10.10 16.51
CA THR A 213 -14.24 -11.57 16.68
C THR A 213 -12.87 -12.20 16.50
N ASP A 214 -11.81 -11.40 16.62
CA ASP A 214 -10.40 -11.81 16.54
C ASP A 214 -10.05 -12.46 15.18
N ASN A 215 -10.70 -12.07 14.08
CA ASN A 215 -10.15 -12.34 12.74
C ASN A 215 -9.06 -11.32 12.43
N ILE A 216 -7.91 -11.79 11.92
CA ILE A 216 -6.98 -10.92 11.19
C ILE A 216 -7.50 -10.78 9.76
N LYS A 217 -7.72 -9.53 9.32
CA LYS A 217 -8.21 -9.18 7.97
C LYS A 217 -7.28 -8.16 7.32
N GLN A 218 -7.36 -8.05 5.99
CA GLN A 218 -6.54 -7.14 5.19
C GLN A 218 -7.40 -6.22 4.31
N ILE A 219 -6.94 -4.98 4.15
CA ILE A 219 -7.45 -4.03 3.15
C ILE A 219 -6.28 -3.59 2.26
N ASP A 220 -6.45 -3.67 0.94
CA ASP A 220 -5.45 -3.29 -0.06
C ASP A 220 -5.55 -1.78 -0.41
N ILE A 221 -4.46 -1.04 -0.18
CA ILE A 221 -4.31 0.39 -0.51
C ILE A 221 -3.06 0.68 -1.38
N THR A 222 -2.64 -0.27 -2.25
CA THR A 222 -1.68 -0.09 -3.38
C THR A 222 -2.20 0.93 -4.43
N ASN A 223 -1.74 1.08 -5.69
CA ASN A 223 -2.35 2.06 -6.64
C ASN A 223 -3.23 1.46 -7.77
N SER A 224 -4.30 2.15 -8.24
CA SER A 224 -5.35 1.56 -9.11
C SER A 224 -5.47 2.16 -10.50
N ASN A 225 -5.65 1.26 -11.46
CA ASN A 225 -6.13 1.56 -12.80
C ASN A 225 -7.32 0.66 -13.22
N ARG A 226 -8.23 0.32 -12.28
CA ARG A 226 -9.46 -0.42 -12.58
C ARG A 226 -10.40 0.38 -13.49
N ALA A 227 -10.59 -0.13 -14.70
CA ALA A 227 -11.86 0.03 -15.42
C ALA A 227 -12.90 -0.90 -14.78
N VAL A 228 -14.08 -0.41 -14.39
CA VAL A 228 -15.09 -1.25 -13.71
C VAL A 228 -15.96 -1.99 -14.71
N LEU A 229 -16.53 -3.11 -14.27
CA LEU A 229 -17.27 -4.10 -15.04
C LEU A 229 -18.32 -3.48 -15.99
N ALA A 230 -18.05 -3.55 -17.29
CA ALA A 230 -18.98 -3.16 -18.35
C ALA A 230 -20.10 -4.20 -18.58
N THR A 231 -20.84 -4.55 -17.53
CA THR A 231 -22.18 -5.16 -17.53
C THR A 231 -22.72 -5.22 -16.09
N ARG A 232 -24.02 -4.94 -15.90
CA ARG A 232 -24.76 -5.53 -14.77
C ARG A 232 -25.09 -6.97 -15.15
N THR A 233 -24.31 -7.95 -14.67
CA THR A 233 -24.92 -9.25 -14.36
C THR A 233 -25.87 -8.99 -13.20
N ILE A 234 -27.17 -9.18 -13.44
CA ILE A 234 -28.10 -9.39 -12.33
C ILE A 234 -27.85 -10.83 -11.92
N ASP A 235 -27.23 -11.03 -10.75
CA ASP A 235 -27.06 -12.38 -10.21
C ASP A 235 -28.45 -12.96 -9.93
N ALA A 236 -28.89 -13.86 -10.81
CA ALA A 236 -30.12 -14.60 -10.63
C ALA A 236 -29.97 -15.49 -9.40
N TYR A 237 -30.96 -15.46 -8.51
CA TYR A 237 -31.05 -16.35 -7.36
C TYR A 237 -31.02 -17.83 -7.83
N SER A 238 -29.86 -18.45 -7.75
CA SER A 238 -29.70 -19.90 -7.92
C SER A 238 -29.88 -20.59 -6.57
N SER A 239 -31.14 -20.79 -6.18
CA SER A 239 -31.50 -21.56 -4.99
C SER A 239 -31.30 -23.07 -5.24
N ALA A 240 -30.11 -23.58 -4.94
CA ALA A 240 -29.78 -25.00 -4.87
C ALA A 240 -28.51 -25.20 -4.02
N SER A 241 -28.41 -26.21 -3.16
CA SER A 241 -29.47 -27.03 -2.54
C SER A 241 -29.10 -27.28 -1.07
N SER A 242 -30.11 -27.60 -0.26
CA SER A 242 -29.89 -28.35 0.98
C SER A 242 -29.82 -29.82 0.61
N ASP A 243 -28.65 -30.42 0.77
CA ASP A 243 -28.47 -31.86 0.89
C ASP A 243 -27.51 -32.07 2.08
N ASP A 244 -27.93 -32.93 3.02
CA ASP A 244 -27.25 -33.18 4.28
C ASP A 244 -26.24 -34.36 4.14
N ASP A 245 -25.79 -34.86 5.30
CA ASP A 245 -25.30 -36.22 5.57
C ASP A 245 -23.81 -36.59 5.34
N ASP A 246 -23.41 -37.51 6.22
CA ASP A 246 -22.29 -38.45 6.26
C ASP A 246 -20.82 -37.96 6.42
N ASP A 247 -20.46 -37.86 7.71
CA ASP A 247 -19.45 -38.70 8.39
C ASP A 247 -17.94 -38.37 8.38
N ASP A 248 -17.42 -38.37 9.61
CA ASP A 248 -16.17 -38.93 10.12
C ASP A 248 -14.94 -39.06 9.19
N ASP A 249 -13.90 -38.26 9.48
CA ASP A 249 -12.56 -38.84 9.57
C ASP A 249 -11.70 -38.16 10.67
N ASP A 250 -11.23 -38.95 11.64
CA ASP A 250 -10.85 -38.47 12.97
C ASP A 250 -9.35 -38.08 13.05
N HIS A 251 -8.97 -37.00 12.36
CA HIS A 251 -7.58 -36.50 12.31
C HIS A 251 -7.34 -35.20 13.09
N LYS A 252 -7.53 -35.31 14.40
CA LYS A 252 -7.07 -34.36 15.42
C LYS A 252 -5.55 -34.15 15.34
N HIS A 253 -5.06 -33.02 14.81
CA HIS A 253 -3.78 -32.36 15.18
C HIS A 253 -3.66 -30.99 14.50
N GLY A 254 -4.08 -29.91 15.18
CA GLY A 254 -4.05 -28.55 14.63
C GLY A 254 -4.12 -27.49 15.73
N GLY A 255 -3.00 -27.31 16.45
CA GLY A 255 -2.98 -26.62 17.73
C GLY A 255 -3.25 -25.11 17.69
N SER A 256 -4.11 -24.67 18.61
CA SER A 256 -4.15 -23.29 19.11
C SER A 256 -2.88 -22.96 19.91
N ILE A 257 -2.67 -21.69 20.25
CA ILE A 257 -1.66 -21.31 21.27
C ILE A 257 -1.94 -21.95 22.63
N LEU A 258 -3.19 -22.38 22.88
CA LEU A 258 -3.60 -23.18 24.03
C LEU A 258 -3.00 -24.59 24.02
N ASP A 259 -2.96 -25.24 22.86
CA ASP A 259 -2.37 -26.58 22.69
C ASP A 259 -0.83 -26.56 22.71
N LEU A 260 -0.23 -25.43 22.31
CA LEU A 260 1.22 -25.22 22.27
C LEU A 260 1.90 -25.11 23.65
N LEU A 261 1.12 -25.03 24.74
CA LEU A 261 1.64 -24.71 26.08
C LEU A 261 1.37 -25.79 27.15
N GLY A 262 0.32 -26.60 27.02
CA GLY A 262 0.01 -27.67 28.00
C GLY A 262 -0.22 -27.18 29.45
N TYR A 263 -0.47 -25.88 29.62
CA TYR A 263 -0.43 -25.16 30.89
C TYR A 263 -1.70 -24.33 31.02
N GLN A 264 -2.33 -24.31 32.20
CA GLN A 264 -3.55 -23.52 32.46
C GLN A 264 -3.22 -22.01 32.35
N PRO A 265 -3.63 -21.30 31.28
CA PRO A 265 -3.18 -19.92 31.08
C PRO A 265 -4.00 -18.97 31.94
N LYS A 266 -3.40 -17.87 32.41
CA LYS A 266 -4.20 -16.69 32.76
C LYS A 266 -4.96 -16.24 31.51
N ALA A 267 -6.18 -15.75 31.70
CA ALA A 267 -6.97 -15.22 30.61
C ALA A 267 -6.27 -13.98 30.02
N HIS A 268 -5.98 -14.02 28.72
CA HIS A 268 -5.29 -12.97 27.97
C HIS A 268 -6.15 -12.48 26.79
N GLN A 269 -5.77 -11.36 26.21
CA GLN A 269 -6.45 -10.71 25.08
C GLN A 269 -5.43 -10.20 24.05
N LEU A 270 -5.77 -10.32 22.76
CA LEU A 270 -5.00 -9.75 21.67
C LEU A 270 -5.32 -8.26 21.57
N VAL A 271 -4.33 -7.40 21.81
CA VAL A 271 -4.51 -5.93 21.79
C VAL A 271 -3.87 -5.27 20.58
N GLN A 272 -2.78 -5.83 20.05
CA GLN A 272 -2.11 -5.27 18.87
C GLN A 272 -1.64 -6.37 17.91
N VAL A 273 -1.82 -6.14 16.61
CA VAL A 273 -1.18 -6.92 15.54
C VAL A 273 -0.50 -5.95 14.59
N VAL A 274 0.83 -6.01 14.53
CA VAL A 274 1.63 -5.20 13.60
C VAL A 274 2.34 -6.12 12.61
N PRO A 275 2.16 -5.93 11.29
CA PRO A 275 2.74 -6.82 10.29
C PRO A 275 4.27 -6.75 10.23
N ALA A 276 4.91 -7.87 9.88
CA ALA A 276 6.30 -7.88 9.44
C ALA A 276 6.37 -7.62 7.92
N LEU A 277 7.48 -7.03 7.43
CA LEU A 277 7.62 -6.69 6.01
C LEU A 277 7.68 -7.92 5.09
N ASN A 278 8.08 -9.08 5.62
CA ASN A 278 8.04 -10.36 4.92
C ASN A 278 6.64 -10.77 4.41
N SER A 279 5.59 -10.06 4.83
CA SER A 279 4.19 -10.22 4.39
C SER A 279 3.51 -11.53 4.78
N VAL A 280 4.20 -12.40 5.54
CA VAL A 280 3.71 -13.72 5.99
C VAL A 280 3.59 -13.82 7.51
N GLN A 281 4.29 -12.98 8.27
CA GLN A 281 4.25 -12.93 9.73
C GLN A 281 3.71 -11.59 10.26
N SER A 282 3.34 -11.59 11.54
CA SER A 282 3.11 -10.39 12.33
C SER A 282 3.60 -10.53 13.77
N TYR A 283 3.95 -9.37 14.34
CA TYR A 283 4.14 -9.20 15.77
C TYR A 283 2.75 -9.08 16.41
N LYS A 284 2.46 -9.94 17.38
CA LYS A 284 1.19 -9.97 18.11
C LYS A 284 1.47 -9.68 19.57
N LEU A 285 0.83 -8.64 20.10
CA LEU A 285 0.89 -8.27 21.51
C LEU A 285 -0.35 -8.79 22.23
N TYR A 286 -0.13 -9.67 23.20
CA TYR A 286 -1.15 -10.17 24.11
C TYR A 286 -0.94 -9.58 25.50
N GLN A 287 -2.00 -9.07 26.12
CA GLN A 287 -2.01 -8.60 27.50
C GLN A 287 -2.90 -9.51 28.37
N PRO A 288 -2.73 -9.53 29.70
CA PRO A 288 -3.72 -10.10 30.61
C PRO A 288 -5.10 -9.45 30.41
N LYS A 289 -6.19 -10.20 30.57
CA LYS A 289 -7.54 -9.61 30.57
C LYS A 289 -7.75 -8.77 31.83
N THR A 290 -8.44 -7.65 31.68
CA THR A 290 -8.82 -6.72 32.77
C THR A 290 -9.32 -7.47 34.02
N GLY A 291 -8.71 -7.18 35.17
CA GLY A 291 -8.97 -7.87 36.45
C GLY A 291 -8.04 -9.06 36.73
N SER A 292 -7.20 -9.49 35.78
CA SER A 292 -6.11 -10.43 36.02
C SER A 292 -4.92 -9.71 36.68
N VAL A 293 -4.25 -10.37 37.63
CA VAL A 293 -3.03 -9.82 38.25
C VAL A 293 -1.83 -10.02 37.32
N SER A 294 -1.26 -8.95 36.77
CA SER A 294 -0.02 -8.97 36.00
C SER A 294 1.19 -9.36 36.86
N MET A 295 2.13 -10.12 36.30
CA MET A 295 3.43 -10.37 36.95
C MET A 295 4.40 -9.22 36.67
N ARG A 296 4.89 -8.58 37.73
CA ARG A 296 5.93 -7.55 37.69
C ARG A 296 7.23 -8.14 37.17
N SER A 297 7.59 -7.81 35.93
CA SER A 297 8.84 -8.18 35.29
C SER A 297 9.28 -7.07 34.33
N THR A 298 10.57 -6.72 34.35
CA THR A 298 11.18 -5.76 33.43
C THR A 298 12.06 -6.44 32.37
N VAL A 299 11.89 -7.76 32.18
CA VAL A 299 12.63 -8.59 31.23
C VAL A 299 11.69 -9.50 30.44
N CYS A 300 12.18 -10.21 29.42
CA CYS A 300 11.45 -11.34 28.86
C CYS A 300 11.57 -12.52 29.82
N ASP A 301 10.44 -13.01 30.33
CA ASP A 301 10.38 -14.24 31.09
C ASP A 301 10.46 -15.47 30.16
N THR A 302 10.90 -16.62 30.67
CA THR A 302 11.01 -17.87 29.88
C THR A 302 9.67 -18.55 29.63
N THR A 303 8.65 -18.22 30.42
CA THR A 303 7.30 -18.79 30.40
C THR A 303 6.26 -17.73 30.74
N GLY A 304 5.12 -17.71 30.05
CA GLY A 304 4.01 -16.81 30.36
C GLY A 304 2.78 -17.05 29.47
N SER A 305 1.76 -16.21 29.64
CA SER A 305 0.52 -16.20 28.82
C SER A 305 0.31 -14.90 28.05
N SER A 306 1.22 -13.94 28.19
CA SER A 306 1.12 -12.57 27.67
C SER A 306 2.51 -12.10 27.22
N GLY A 307 2.56 -11.10 26.35
CA GLY A 307 3.78 -10.55 25.78
C GLY A 307 3.75 -10.44 24.26
N ILE A 308 4.93 -10.37 23.66
CA ILE A 308 5.11 -10.17 22.21
C ILE A 308 5.47 -11.50 21.55
N PHE A 309 4.79 -11.84 20.46
CA PHE A 309 5.01 -13.07 19.68
C PHE A 309 5.20 -12.72 18.22
N LEU A 310 6.16 -13.34 17.54
CA LEU A 310 6.30 -13.30 16.09
C LEU A 310 5.80 -14.64 15.55
N THR A 311 4.69 -14.61 14.82
CA THR A 311 3.97 -15.80 14.34
C THR A 311 3.32 -15.51 12.98
N SER A 312 2.61 -16.49 12.40
CA SER A 312 1.92 -16.32 11.13
C SER A 312 0.90 -15.18 11.18
N LEU A 313 0.88 -14.38 10.11
CA LEU A 313 -0.18 -13.40 9.85
C LEU A 313 -1.56 -14.08 9.65
N GLN A 314 -1.56 -15.40 9.40
CA GLN A 314 -2.71 -16.25 9.07
C GLN A 314 -2.86 -17.42 10.07
N ASP A 315 -2.65 -17.20 11.38
CA ASP A 315 -2.82 -18.26 12.39
C ASP A 315 -4.23 -18.90 12.28
N LYS A 316 -4.26 -20.22 12.12
CA LYS A 316 -5.49 -21.00 12.01
C LYS A 316 -6.21 -21.05 13.36
N SER A 317 -7.37 -20.42 13.48
CA SER A 317 -8.41 -20.99 14.34
C SER A 317 -9.19 -22.05 13.54
N THR A 318 -9.96 -22.90 14.22
CA THR A 318 -10.59 -24.10 13.63
C THR A 318 -11.78 -23.82 12.70
N GLN A 319 -12.09 -22.56 12.41
CA GLN A 319 -13.00 -22.17 11.33
C GLN A 319 -12.22 -21.79 10.08
N SER A 320 -12.73 -22.14 8.89
CA SER A 320 -12.18 -21.73 7.59
C SER A 320 -12.34 -20.21 7.37
N ARG A 321 -11.52 -19.42 8.04
CA ARG A 321 -11.53 -17.96 8.02
C ARG A 321 -10.89 -17.44 6.74
N SER A 322 -11.70 -17.39 5.69
CA SER A 322 -11.31 -16.86 4.37
C SER A 322 -10.72 -15.45 4.48
N MET A 323 -9.57 -15.23 3.84
CA MET A 323 -8.95 -13.90 3.71
C MET A 323 -9.74 -13.05 2.70
N THR A 324 -10.80 -12.40 3.17
CA THR A 324 -11.50 -11.35 2.41
C THR A 324 -10.61 -10.10 2.31
N ILE A 325 -9.68 -10.09 1.34
CA ILE A 325 -8.93 -8.88 0.97
C ILE A 325 -9.91 -7.91 0.32
N LYS A 326 -10.38 -6.92 1.09
CA LYS A 326 -11.18 -5.82 0.53
C LYS A 326 -10.26 -4.84 -0.16
N LYS A 327 -10.64 -4.38 -1.36
CA LYS A 327 -9.93 -3.34 -2.11
C LYS A 327 -10.60 -1.99 -1.87
N VAL A 328 -9.81 -0.93 -1.84
CA VAL A 328 -10.34 0.43 -1.66
C VAL A 328 -10.58 1.08 -3.00
N ASP A 329 -11.69 1.81 -3.18
CA ASP A 329 -11.96 2.68 -4.33
C ASP A 329 -11.13 3.98 -4.32
N ALA A 330 -10.01 3.94 -3.61
CA ALA A 330 -8.86 4.73 -3.98
C ALA A 330 -8.26 4.16 -5.27
N TYR A 331 -7.13 4.72 -5.61
CA TYR A 331 -6.01 3.91 -6.00
C TYR A 331 -5.86 2.69 -5.00
N ALA A 332 -6.48 1.52 -5.28
CA ALA A 332 -5.95 0.15 -5.58
C ALA A 332 -7.03 -0.77 -6.24
N SER A 333 -6.84 -1.98 -6.83
CA SER A 333 -5.75 -2.66 -7.56
C SER A 333 -6.35 -3.69 -8.57
N ALA A 334 -5.55 -4.33 -9.43
CA ALA A 334 -6.00 -5.20 -10.55
C ALA A 334 -6.98 -6.35 -10.15
N SER A 335 -7.81 -6.80 -11.10
CA SER A 335 -8.72 -7.95 -10.93
C SER A 335 -8.10 -9.25 -11.45
N GLY A 336 -7.67 -10.10 -10.53
CA GLY A 336 -8.04 -11.50 -10.64
C GLY A 336 -9.56 -11.64 -10.46
N SER A 337 -10.14 -12.69 -11.03
CA SER A 337 -11.58 -12.99 -10.97
C SER A 337 -12.05 -13.33 -9.55
N THR A 338 -13.34 -13.66 -9.39
CA THR A 338 -13.75 -14.66 -8.39
C THR A 338 -12.79 -15.84 -8.47
N VAL A 339 -12.23 -16.24 -7.32
CA VAL A 339 -11.25 -17.33 -7.25
C VAL A 339 -11.95 -18.63 -7.68
N PRO A 340 -11.61 -19.23 -8.85
CA PRO A 340 -11.93 -20.64 -9.07
C PRO A 340 -11.17 -21.40 -7.98
N PRO A 341 -11.74 -22.44 -7.34
CA PRO A 341 -11.09 -23.11 -6.22
C PRO A 341 -9.69 -23.54 -6.63
N THR A 342 -8.68 -22.82 -6.14
CA THR A 342 -7.28 -23.04 -6.53
C THR A 342 -6.97 -24.49 -6.18
N PRO A 343 -6.42 -25.31 -7.11
CA PRO A 343 -6.02 -26.66 -6.76
C PRO A 343 -5.10 -26.56 -5.55
N LYS A 344 -5.58 -27.10 -4.43
CA LYS A 344 -5.11 -26.80 -3.08
C LYS A 344 -3.60 -26.95 -3.09
N PRO A 345 -2.80 -25.87 -2.97
CA PRO A 345 -1.35 -25.98 -3.08
C PRO A 345 -0.93 -27.02 -2.05
N VAL A 346 -0.26 -28.09 -2.52
CA VAL A 346 0.19 -29.17 -1.64
C VAL A 346 0.90 -28.49 -0.48
N PRO A 347 0.46 -28.69 0.77
CA PRO A 347 0.89 -27.85 1.87
C PRO A 347 2.38 -28.08 2.13
N THR A 348 3.22 -27.30 1.46
CA THR A 348 4.58 -26.98 1.83
C THR A 348 4.47 -26.37 3.21
N ASN A 349 4.59 -27.24 4.21
CA ASN A 349 4.35 -26.97 5.60
C ASN A 349 5.18 -25.72 5.98
N PRO A 350 4.54 -24.55 6.14
CA PRO A 350 5.27 -23.29 6.18
C PRO A 350 5.90 -23.18 7.57
N ASP A 351 7.09 -23.77 7.70
CA ASP A 351 7.80 -24.12 8.92
C ASP A 351 6.98 -24.80 10.03
N THR A 352 7.45 -25.98 10.45
CA THR A 352 6.94 -26.69 11.64
C THR A 352 7.15 -25.93 12.96
N ASN A 353 7.58 -24.67 12.94
CA ASN A 353 7.69 -23.81 14.13
C ASN A 353 7.65 -22.28 13.82
N LEU A 354 6.68 -21.79 13.05
CA LEU A 354 6.51 -20.33 12.81
C LEU A 354 6.36 -19.47 14.07
N SER A 355 6.01 -20.05 15.22
CA SER A 355 5.80 -19.39 16.51
C SER A 355 6.98 -19.50 17.48
N ALA A 356 8.18 -19.88 16.99
CA ALA A 356 9.38 -20.10 17.79
C ALA A 356 9.95 -18.84 18.49
N LYS A 357 9.49 -17.63 18.14
CA LYS A 357 10.04 -16.35 18.63
C LYS A 357 9.02 -15.60 19.49
N ARG A 358 9.38 -15.32 20.74
CA ARG A 358 8.50 -14.72 21.77
C ARG A 358 9.29 -14.06 22.88
N CYS A 359 8.71 -13.01 23.46
CA CYS A 359 9.12 -12.38 24.71
C CYS A 359 7.91 -12.35 25.63
N PHE A 360 7.87 -13.23 26.64
CA PHE A 360 6.80 -13.21 27.63
C PHE A 360 7.00 -12.06 28.60
N ASN A 361 5.97 -11.23 28.79
CA ASN A 361 5.91 -10.20 29.82
C ASN A 361 4.44 -9.73 29.93
N ASP A 362 3.89 -9.65 31.14
CA ASP A 362 2.49 -9.27 31.36
C ASP A 362 2.22 -7.75 31.16
N ASN A 363 3.26 -6.91 31.02
CA ASN A 363 3.18 -5.45 31.21
C ASN A 363 3.57 -4.61 29.97
N PHE A 364 3.70 -5.21 28.78
CA PHE A 364 3.88 -4.45 27.54
C PHE A 364 2.59 -3.71 27.14
N ASN A 365 2.65 -2.39 26.99
CA ASN A 365 1.49 -1.58 26.59
C ASN A 365 1.26 -1.57 25.07
N TRP A 366 2.29 -1.23 24.30
CA TRP A 366 2.25 -1.21 22.83
C TRP A 366 3.61 -1.58 22.21
N ILE A 367 3.59 -1.91 20.91
CA ILE A 367 4.78 -2.15 20.08
C ILE A 367 4.79 -1.28 18.80
N GLN A 368 5.96 -0.78 18.44
CA GLN A 368 6.24 -0.06 17.19
C GLN A 368 7.52 -0.66 16.56
N PRO A 369 7.41 -1.43 15.46
CA PRO A 369 8.56 -1.86 14.69
C PRO A 369 9.36 -0.68 14.13
N LEU A 370 10.67 -0.86 14.09
CA LEU A 370 11.62 -0.07 13.31
C LEU A 370 12.18 -1.02 12.23
N TYR A 371 11.60 -0.94 11.03
CA TYR A 371 11.86 -1.86 9.93
C TYR A 371 13.26 -1.70 9.30
N SER A 372 13.81 -0.49 9.22
CA SER A 372 15.19 -0.23 8.77
C SER A 372 16.21 -0.74 9.79
N GLN A 373 15.87 -0.64 11.09
CA GLN A 373 16.75 -1.02 12.21
C GLN A 373 16.60 -2.50 12.64
N LYS A 374 15.74 -3.28 11.97
CA LYS A 374 15.34 -4.65 12.34
C LYS A 374 15.06 -4.81 13.84
N ALA A 375 14.23 -3.92 14.38
CA ALA A 375 13.93 -3.85 15.79
C ALA A 375 12.47 -3.53 16.08
N ILE A 376 12.11 -3.60 17.35
CA ILE A 376 10.83 -3.17 17.90
C ILE A 376 11.14 -2.26 19.08
N ILE A 377 10.51 -1.08 19.12
CA ILE A 377 10.35 -0.32 20.35
C ILE A 377 9.05 -0.78 20.99
N ALA A 378 9.10 -1.09 22.28
CA ALA A 378 7.94 -1.45 23.07
C ALA A 378 7.90 -0.58 24.33
N GLU A 379 6.70 -0.17 24.73
CA GLU A 379 6.48 0.46 26.03
C GLU A 379 6.12 -0.60 27.06
N LEU A 380 6.70 -0.48 28.26
CA LEU A 380 6.52 -1.40 29.37
C LEU A 380 6.21 -0.61 30.65
N ASP A 381 5.03 -0.86 31.21
CA ASP A 381 4.62 -0.45 32.55
C ASP A 381 5.37 -1.34 33.57
N ASP A 382 5.99 -0.76 34.60
CA ASP A 382 6.68 -1.56 35.64
C ASP A 382 5.75 -2.00 36.79
N GLY A 383 4.48 -1.55 36.78
CA GLY A 383 3.45 -1.87 37.75
C GLY A 383 3.74 -1.29 39.14
N PHE A 384 4.53 -0.21 39.22
CA PHE A 384 4.98 0.41 40.48
C PHE A 384 5.15 1.93 40.41
N SER A 385 5.70 2.45 39.30
CA SER A 385 6.13 3.84 39.15
C SER A 385 5.03 4.72 38.52
N SER A 386 5.34 6.00 38.33
CA SER A 386 4.52 6.95 37.57
C SER A 386 4.97 7.10 36.10
N ASN A 387 5.91 6.27 35.64
CA ASN A 387 6.75 6.53 34.47
C ASN A 387 7.06 5.23 33.71
N ASP A 388 6.42 5.03 32.56
CA ASP A 388 6.63 3.85 31.73
C ASP A 388 8.05 3.80 31.11
N TYR A 389 8.45 2.65 30.57
CA TYR A 389 9.79 2.43 30.02
C TYR A 389 9.73 2.05 28.54
N LEU A 390 10.46 2.80 27.70
CA LEU A 390 10.76 2.35 26.34
C LEU A 390 11.85 1.29 26.40
N ARG A 391 11.57 0.13 25.81
CA ARG A 391 12.49 -0.99 25.64
C ARG A 391 12.67 -1.29 24.16
N ARG A 392 13.86 -1.77 23.81
CA ARG A 392 14.19 -2.21 22.46
C ARG A 392 14.24 -3.74 22.42
N LEU A 393 13.72 -4.34 21.36
CA LEU A 393 13.84 -5.77 21.07
C LEU A 393 14.35 -5.96 19.65
N ASN A 394 15.14 -7.01 19.42
CA ASN A 394 15.51 -7.44 18.07
C ASN A 394 14.29 -8.05 17.36
N ALA A 395 13.97 -7.59 16.15
CA ALA A 395 12.75 -8.01 15.44
C ALA A 395 12.75 -9.50 15.04
N ASP A 396 13.88 -10.00 14.53
CA ASP A 396 14.01 -11.36 14.00
C ASP A 396 13.98 -12.46 15.09
N THR A 397 14.18 -12.08 16.37
CA THR A 397 14.27 -13.05 17.50
C THR A 397 13.33 -12.75 18.67
N LEU A 398 12.85 -11.52 18.80
CA LEU A 398 12.19 -10.96 19.99
C LEU A 398 13.05 -10.99 21.27
N ALA A 399 14.38 -11.10 21.15
CA ALA A 399 15.28 -10.88 22.28
C ALA A 399 15.22 -9.40 22.69
N MET A 400 14.81 -9.13 23.93
CA MET A 400 14.85 -7.80 24.52
C MET A 400 16.30 -7.37 24.79
N GLU A 401 16.66 -6.20 24.28
CA GLU A 401 18.00 -5.63 24.40
C GLU A 401 18.18 -4.94 25.77
N THR A 402 19.43 -4.67 26.18
CA THR A 402 19.73 -4.02 27.48
C THR A 402 19.38 -2.54 27.53
N GLN A 403 19.06 -1.96 26.37
CA GLN A 403 18.67 -0.58 26.16
C GLN A 403 17.28 -0.31 26.78
N SER A 404 17.20 0.78 27.54
CA SER A 404 15.98 1.31 28.12
C SER A 404 16.01 2.83 28.19
N TYR A 405 14.84 3.45 28.17
CA TYR A 405 14.64 4.86 28.48
C TYR A 405 13.37 5.02 29.32
N THR A 406 13.47 5.69 30.47
CA THR A 406 12.31 6.00 31.32
C THR A 406 11.60 7.23 30.78
N LEU A 407 10.31 7.08 30.48
CA LEU A 407 9.44 8.15 29.99
C LEU A 407 9.15 9.17 31.09
N SER A 408 8.63 10.34 30.70
CA SER A 408 8.29 11.44 31.61
C SER A 408 7.01 11.21 32.43
N SER A 409 6.14 10.34 31.95
CA SER A 409 4.77 10.11 32.41
C SER A 409 4.24 8.80 31.79
N THR A 410 2.98 8.43 32.05
CA THR A 410 2.27 7.35 31.33
C THR A 410 1.49 7.86 30.10
N GLN A 411 1.80 9.07 29.63
CA GLN A 411 1.20 9.72 28.47
C GLN A 411 2.30 10.34 27.63
N ASN A 412 2.95 9.49 26.81
CA ASN A 412 3.98 9.91 25.87
C ASN A 412 3.73 9.31 24.49
N LEU A 413 3.76 10.16 23.47
CA LEU A 413 3.82 9.74 22.07
C LEU A 413 5.28 9.50 21.67
N VAL A 414 5.59 8.32 21.15
CA VAL A 414 6.90 8.00 20.55
C VAL A 414 6.78 8.00 19.03
N VAL A 415 7.55 8.86 18.38
CA VAL A 415 7.54 9.06 16.94
C VAL A 415 8.91 8.66 16.36
N PRO A 416 9.00 7.65 15.48
CA PRO A 416 10.25 7.38 14.77
C PRO A 416 10.53 8.46 13.71
N SER A 417 11.81 8.72 13.50
CA SER A 417 12.34 9.45 12.34
C SER A 417 12.11 8.68 11.03
N LEU A 418 12.22 9.39 9.90
CA LEU A 418 11.94 8.84 8.56
C LEU A 418 12.91 7.73 8.12
N ASP A 419 14.12 7.71 8.67
CA ASP A 419 15.11 6.62 8.52
C ASP A 419 15.16 5.68 9.75
N GLU A 420 14.33 5.96 10.75
CA GLU A 420 14.22 5.29 12.05
C GLU A 420 15.51 5.30 12.89
N THR A 421 16.48 6.19 12.62
CA THR A 421 17.73 6.30 13.41
C THR A 421 17.57 7.07 14.73
N GLU A 422 16.57 7.95 14.78
CA GLU A 422 16.15 8.73 15.94
C GLU A 422 14.69 8.41 16.33
N LEU A 423 14.35 8.64 17.60
CA LEU A 423 12.98 8.65 18.14
C LEU A 423 12.74 10.01 18.80
N LEU A 424 11.59 10.64 18.54
CA LEU A 424 11.11 11.81 19.28
C LEU A 424 10.06 11.34 20.30
N VAL A 425 10.30 11.62 21.57
CA VAL A 425 9.37 11.35 22.68
C VAL A 425 8.67 12.66 23.04
N VAL A 426 7.35 12.65 23.07
CA VAL A 426 6.51 13.84 23.32
C VAL A 426 5.55 13.56 24.48
N ASP A 427 5.63 14.36 25.54
CA ASP A 427 4.72 14.37 26.69
C ASP A 427 3.35 14.96 26.29
N ASP A 428 2.50 14.13 25.68
CA ASP A 428 1.18 14.54 25.16
C ASP A 428 0.13 14.70 26.27
N GLY A 429 0.36 14.08 27.43
CA GLY A 429 -0.34 14.38 28.68
C GLY A 429 0.04 15.75 29.26
N GLY A 430 1.33 15.96 29.54
CA GLY A 430 1.83 17.11 30.30
C GLY A 430 2.26 18.34 29.47
N ASN A 431 3.43 18.87 29.80
CA ASN A 431 3.97 20.15 29.31
C ASN A 431 5.51 20.14 29.15
N ALA A 432 6.15 18.97 29.21
CA ALA A 432 7.61 18.88 29.01
C ALA A 432 8.02 19.24 27.57
N ASN A 433 9.31 19.57 27.40
CA ASN A 433 9.94 19.61 26.08
C ASN A 433 9.96 18.20 25.48
N ALA A 434 9.78 18.08 24.16
CA ALA A 434 9.98 16.82 23.48
C ALA A 434 11.47 16.40 23.51
N VAL A 435 11.75 15.11 23.75
CA VAL A 435 13.12 14.56 23.88
C VAL A 435 13.48 13.78 22.63
N LEU A 436 14.69 14.01 22.10
CA LEU A 436 15.21 13.31 20.92
C LEU A 436 16.23 12.24 21.36
N LEU A 437 15.94 10.98 21.03
CA LEU A 437 16.73 9.79 21.39
C LEU A 437 17.30 9.13 20.13
N ASN A 438 18.44 8.46 20.26
CA ASN A 438 18.94 7.54 19.23
C ASN A 438 18.24 6.18 19.36
N SER A 439 17.59 5.70 18.30
CA SER A 439 16.70 4.52 18.32
C SER A 439 17.41 3.19 18.61
N LYS A 440 18.73 3.14 18.44
CA LYS A 440 19.57 1.96 18.69
C LYS A 440 20.13 1.90 20.12
N THR A 441 20.30 3.04 20.78
CA THR A 441 20.88 3.12 22.13
C THR A 441 19.89 3.55 23.21
N LEU A 442 18.73 4.11 22.81
CA LEU A 442 17.74 4.76 23.66
C LEU A 442 18.32 5.86 24.58
N LYS A 443 19.40 6.50 24.12
CA LYS A 443 20.03 7.65 24.80
C LYS A 443 19.75 8.95 24.05
N PRO A 444 19.64 10.10 24.75
CA PRO A 444 19.48 11.40 24.11
C PRO A 444 20.60 11.74 23.12
N THR A 445 20.22 12.43 22.05
CA THR A 445 21.12 12.88 20.96
C THR A 445 21.60 14.32 21.17
N ALA A 446 22.19 14.91 20.12
CA ALA A 446 22.33 16.36 19.98
C ALA A 446 21.44 16.83 18.81
N PRO A 447 20.37 17.62 19.05
CA PRO A 447 19.90 18.11 20.35
C PRO A 447 19.35 16.97 21.25
N LYS A 448 19.33 17.21 22.57
CA LYS A 448 18.70 16.32 23.57
C LYS A 448 17.20 16.57 23.67
N GLU A 449 16.81 17.84 23.65
CA GLU A 449 15.44 18.31 23.73
C GLU A 449 15.14 19.22 22.55
N ILE A 450 13.89 19.25 22.15
CA ILE A 450 13.31 20.19 21.19
C ILE A 450 12.40 21.11 22.02
N GLY A 451 12.66 22.42 22.00
CA GLY A 451 11.94 23.44 22.77
C GLY A 451 10.46 23.69 22.41
N VAL A 452 9.72 22.66 21.99
CA VAL A 452 8.27 22.66 21.87
C VAL A 452 7.68 21.99 23.11
N ASN A 453 6.83 22.73 23.82
CA ASN A 453 5.97 22.23 24.90
C ASN A 453 4.50 22.24 24.45
N ASN A 454 3.60 21.69 25.28
CA ASN A 454 2.15 21.67 25.05
C ASN A 454 1.73 21.07 23.69
N ALA A 455 2.54 20.13 23.17
CA ALA A 455 2.22 19.35 21.99
C ALA A 455 1.15 18.30 22.31
N SER A 456 0.27 18.02 21.36
CA SER A 456 -0.65 16.87 21.38
C SER A 456 -0.18 15.74 20.48
N THR A 457 0.66 16.03 19.48
CA THR A 457 1.21 15.04 18.55
C THR A 457 2.38 15.63 17.73
N ALA A 458 3.21 14.80 17.12
CA ALA A 458 4.36 15.25 16.31
C ALA A 458 4.66 14.30 15.14
N ALA A 459 5.36 14.80 14.12
CA ALA A 459 5.93 14.00 13.04
C ALA A 459 7.27 14.59 12.53
N PHE A 460 8.20 13.72 12.12
CA PHE A 460 9.38 14.15 11.37
C PHE A 460 9.00 14.53 9.93
N ALA A 461 9.67 15.53 9.37
CA ALA A 461 9.47 15.98 8.00
C ALA A 461 10.81 16.16 7.27
N ILE A 462 10.74 16.52 5.99
CA ILE A 462 11.91 16.74 5.13
C ILE A 462 12.84 17.85 5.69
N ASN A 463 14.14 17.78 5.36
CA ASN A 463 15.15 18.80 5.68
C ASN A 463 15.34 19.11 7.19
N ASN A 464 15.34 18.08 8.05
CA ASN A 464 15.43 18.24 9.52
C ASN A 464 14.34 19.14 10.12
N LEU A 465 13.16 19.18 9.51
CA LEU A 465 11.98 19.81 10.09
C LEU A 465 11.22 18.81 10.97
N LEU A 466 10.64 19.32 12.05
CA LEU A 466 9.62 18.64 12.82
C LEU A 466 8.30 19.39 12.67
N VAL A 467 7.20 18.64 12.58
CA VAL A 467 5.84 19.17 12.56
C VAL A 467 5.20 18.80 13.90
N PHE A 468 4.66 19.77 14.62
CA PHE A 468 3.95 19.53 15.88
C PHE A 468 2.51 19.99 15.78
N GLY A 469 1.58 19.15 16.23
CA GLY A 469 0.23 19.57 16.62
C GLY A 469 0.26 20.01 18.08
N LEU A 470 -0.30 21.17 18.39
CA LEU A 470 -0.36 21.74 19.74
C LEU A 470 -1.78 21.65 20.32
N LYS A 471 -1.88 21.52 21.65
CA LYS A 471 -3.16 21.57 22.39
C LYS A 471 -3.85 22.95 22.29
N SER A 472 -3.17 23.95 21.74
CA SER A 472 -3.67 25.30 21.42
C SER A 472 -4.32 25.43 20.03
N ASN A 473 -4.73 24.31 19.41
CA ASN A 473 -5.35 24.25 18.07
C ASN A 473 -4.46 24.82 16.95
N LYS A 474 -3.16 24.52 17.00
CA LYS A 474 -2.17 24.94 15.99
C LYS A 474 -1.35 23.76 15.47
N ILE A 475 -0.92 23.87 14.23
CA ILE A 475 0.15 23.05 13.65
C ILE A 475 1.35 23.98 13.39
N ILE A 476 2.52 23.61 13.88
CA ILE A 476 3.75 24.38 13.70
C ILE A 476 4.84 23.56 13.02
N TRP A 477 5.67 24.22 12.22
CA TRP A 477 6.91 23.67 11.68
C TRP A 477 8.09 24.29 12.41
N VAL A 478 8.94 23.44 13.00
CA VAL A 478 10.14 23.85 13.73
C VAL A 478 11.38 23.18 13.15
N GLU A 479 12.53 23.82 13.35
CA GLU A 479 13.83 23.19 13.10
C GLU A 479 14.14 22.12 14.16
N LYS A 480 14.78 21.01 13.79
CA LYS A 480 15.30 19.99 14.73
C LYS A 480 16.55 20.48 15.46
N ASN A 481 16.39 21.52 16.28
CA ASN A 481 17.41 22.08 17.18
C ASN A 481 16.81 22.41 18.55
N THR A 482 17.66 22.66 19.55
CA THR A 482 17.22 22.86 20.95
C THR A 482 16.24 24.02 21.11
N SER A 483 16.45 25.12 20.37
CA SER A 483 15.57 26.29 20.38
C SER A 483 14.22 26.05 19.72
N ALA A 484 14.09 24.98 18.92
CA ALA A 484 12.92 24.63 18.13
C ALA A 484 12.32 25.83 17.37
N ASN A 485 13.18 26.59 16.68
CA ASN A 485 12.80 27.83 16.00
C ASN A 485 11.55 27.63 15.14
N GLN A 486 10.44 28.30 15.52
CA GLN A 486 9.17 28.18 14.80
C GLN A 486 9.24 28.93 13.47
N ILE A 487 9.33 28.18 12.38
CA ILE A 487 9.45 28.75 11.03
C ILE A 487 8.09 29.14 10.46
N GLN A 488 7.04 28.39 10.80
CA GLN A 488 5.67 28.65 10.34
C GLN A 488 4.65 28.07 11.33
N SER A 489 3.47 28.71 11.41
CA SER A 489 2.30 28.24 12.15
C SER A 489 1.07 28.22 11.22
N PHE A 490 0.15 27.29 11.49
CA PHE A 490 -1.13 27.14 10.80
C PHE A 490 -2.22 26.78 11.80
N ASP A 491 -3.31 27.55 11.83
CA ASP A 491 -4.40 27.37 12.79
C ASP A 491 -5.38 26.28 12.30
N VAL A 492 -5.81 25.42 13.22
CA VAL A 492 -6.73 24.30 12.94
C VAL A 492 -8.01 24.39 13.77
N ASP A 493 -9.04 23.64 13.39
CA ASP A 493 -10.38 23.73 13.99
C ASP A 493 -10.54 22.98 15.34
N GLY A 494 -9.48 22.37 15.84
CA GLY A 494 -9.43 21.72 17.15
C GLY A 494 -8.08 21.05 17.39
N THR A 495 -7.91 20.46 18.58
CA THR A 495 -6.68 19.74 18.94
C THR A 495 -6.38 18.64 17.92
N VAL A 496 -5.13 18.57 17.46
CA VAL A 496 -4.70 17.52 16.54
C VAL A 496 -4.48 16.24 17.34
N ARG A 497 -5.28 15.21 17.05
CA ARG A 497 -5.21 13.88 17.70
C ARG A 497 -4.19 12.95 17.06
N LEU A 498 -4.05 13.01 15.73
CA LEU A 498 -3.11 12.19 14.96
C LEU A 498 -2.39 13.07 13.96
N LEU A 499 -1.07 12.96 13.88
CA LEU A 499 -0.21 13.60 12.88
C LEU A 499 0.83 12.57 12.42
N LYS A 500 0.93 12.34 11.11
CA LYS A 500 1.99 11.52 10.50
C LYS A 500 2.50 12.15 9.21
N SER A 501 3.70 11.77 8.79
CA SER A 501 4.33 12.21 7.54
C SER A 501 4.46 11.09 6.54
N SER A 502 4.57 11.45 5.25
CA SER A 502 4.98 10.53 4.19
C SER A 502 6.41 10.00 4.43
N PRO A 503 6.77 8.81 3.91
CA PRO A 503 8.14 8.29 4.03
C PRO A 503 9.24 9.26 3.55
N ASN A 504 8.96 10.08 2.53
CA ASN A 504 9.88 11.10 2.04
C ASN A 504 9.82 12.46 2.80
N GLY A 505 8.99 12.58 3.85
CA GLY A 505 8.83 13.77 4.68
C GLY A 505 8.23 15.01 4.00
N LYS A 506 7.93 14.97 2.69
CA LYS A 506 7.42 16.12 1.92
C LYS A 506 5.99 16.47 2.27
N PHE A 507 5.20 15.50 2.71
CA PHE A 507 3.80 15.67 3.07
C PHE A 507 3.55 15.19 4.50
N SER A 508 2.55 15.77 5.14
CA SER A 508 1.98 15.24 6.38
C SER A 508 0.46 15.26 6.29
N ALA A 509 -0.19 14.47 7.13
CA ALA A 509 -1.63 14.56 7.35
C ALA A 509 -1.91 14.69 8.84
N ALA A 510 -2.94 15.46 9.18
CA ALA A 510 -3.31 15.79 10.56
C ALA A 510 -4.82 15.62 10.76
N VAL A 511 -5.24 14.89 11.79
CA VAL A 511 -6.64 14.67 12.18
C VAL A 511 -6.95 15.51 13.42
N THR A 512 -7.87 16.46 13.30
CA THR A 512 -8.54 17.10 14.44
C THR A 512 -9.84 16.34 14.77
N ASN A 513 -10.60 16.78 15.78
CA ASN A 513 -11.90 16.17 16.12
C ASN A 513 -12.92 16.17 14.96
N SER A 514 -12.79 17.10 14.01
CA SER A 514 -13.78 17.38 12.94
C SER A 514 -13.23 17.35 11.52
N SER A 515 -11.92 17.15 11.33
CA SER A 515 -11.30 17.30 10.00
C SER A 515 -9.99 16.54 9.81
N LEU A 516 -9.73 16.16 8.56
CA LEU A 516 -8.43 15.75 8.07
C LEU A 516 -7.83 16.88 7.23
N TYR A 517 -6.64 17.31 7.62
CA TYR A 517 -5.81 18.27 6.90
C TYR A 517 -4.68 17.53 6.19
N ILE A 518 -4.44 17.85 4.93
CA ILE A 518 -3.28 17.41 4.15
C ILE A 518 -2.32 18.60 4.04
N LEU A 519 -1.05 18.38 4.36
CA LEU A 519 -0.03 19.41 4.54
C LEU A 519 1.14 19.17 3.58
N ASN A 520 1.68 20.25 3.03
CA ASN A 520 2.94 20.26 2.29
C ASN A 520 4.03 20.85 3.21
N ASN A 521 5.05 20.06 3.54
CA ASN A 521 6.14 20.47 4.44
C ASN A 521 7.23 21.29 3.73
N SER A 522 7.23 21.30 2.39
CA SER A 522 8.16 22.13 1.60
C SER A 522 7.69 23.59 1.57
N SER A 523 6.40 23.80 1.28
CA SER A 523 5.74 25.12 1.32
C SER A 523 5.21 25.51 2.71
N ARG A 524 5.20 24.58 3.68
CA ARG A 524 4.68 24.77 5.05
C ARG A 524 3.23 25.28 5.07
N SER A 525 2.38 24.61 4.28
CA SER A 525 1.00 25.04 4.01
C SER A 525 0.03 23.86 3.95
N SER A 526 -1.24 24.11 4.23
CA SER A 526 -2.32 23.16 3.93
C SER A 526 -2.56 23.07 2.43
N ILE A 527 -2.70 21.84 1.91
CA ILE A 527 -3.12 21.52 0.53
C ILE A 527 -4.64 21.34 0.48
N LYS A 528 -5.20 20.62 1.47
CA LYS A 528 -6.61 20.25 1.49
C LYS A 528 -7.09 20.13 2.95
N LYS A 529 -8.31 20.60 3.20
CA LYS A 529 -9.10 20.24 4.38
C LYS A 529 -10.31 19.43 3.90
N ILE A 530 -10.61 18.32 4.58
CA ILE A 530 -11.89 17.60 4.46
C ILE A 530 -12.53 17.47 5.84
N ALA A 531 -13.85 17.53 5.91
CA ALA A 531 -14.59 17.29 7.15
C ALA A 531 -14.77 15.79 7.38
N ILE A 532 -14.39 15.30 8.55
CA ILE A 532 -14.53 13.88 8.96
C ILE A 532 -14.88 13.79 10.45
N ALA A 533 -15.47 12.69 10.88
CA ALA A 533 -15.60 12.38 12.31
C ALA A 533 -14.23 11.94 12.85
N GLY A 534 -13.41 12.89 13.30
CA GLY A 534 -12.04 12.65 13.73
C GLY A 534 -11.91 11.73 14.93
N ASN A 535 -12.94 11.68 15.79
CA ASN A 535 -13.02 10.74 16.90
C ASN A 535 -13.22 9.28 16.46
N ASP A 536 -13.77 9.05 15.26
CA ASP A 536 -13.91 7.70 14.70
C ASP A 536 -12.62 7.16 14.06
N VAL A 537 -11.59 8.00 13.87
CA VAL A 537 -10.31 7.59 13.27
C VAL A 537 -9.49 6.79 14.27
N LYS A 538 -9.24 5.52 13.94
CA LYS A 538 -8.40 4.57 14.67
C LYS A 538 -6.93 4.67 14.30
N GLU A 539 -6.65 4.92 13.03
CA GLU A 539 -5.30 4.95 12.48
C GLU A 539 -5.22 5.92 11.31
N LEU A 540 -4.09 6.60 11.17
CA LEU A 540 -3.77 7.52 10.09
C LEU A 540 -2.54 7.02 9.33
N ILE A 541 -2.66 6.87 8.01
CA ILE A 541 -1.60 6.39 7.13
C ILE A 541 -1.28 7.50 6.13
N VAL A 542 0.02 7.80 5.93
CA VAL A 542 0.47 8.82 4.97
C VAL A 542 1.55 8.22 4.09
N LEU A 543 1.28 8.22 2.79
CA LEU A 543 2.18 7.73 1.74
C LEU A 543 2.73 8.93 0.95
N ASN A 544 3.68 8.68 0.05
CA ASN A 544 4.29 9.73 -0.77
C ASN A 544 3.29 10.41 -1.73
N ASN A 545 2.11 9.82 -1.96
CA ASN A 545 1.11 10.29 -2.92
C ASN A 545 -0.31 10.49 -2.37
N LYS A 546 -0.65 9.86 -1.22
CA LYS A 546 -1.99 9.91 -0.61
C LYS A 546 -1.95 9.72 0.91
N ALA A 547 -2.96 10.23 1.61
CA ALA A 547 -3.23 9.91 3.01
C ALA A 547 -4.54 9.13 3.13
N VAL A 548 -4.63 8.24 4.12
CA VAL A 548 -5.81 7.41 4.41
C VAL A 548 -6.10 7.48 5.92
N ALA A 549 -7.31 7.88 6.29
CA ALA A 549 -7.81 7.84 7.65
C ALA A 549 -8.73 6.61 7.82
N VAL A 550 -8.34 5.69 8.72
CA VAL A 550 -9.09 4.46 9.00
C VAL A 550 -10.12 4.73 10.08
N LYS A 551 -11.41 4.68 9.73
CA LYS A 551 -12.53 4.98 10.63
C LYS A 551 -13.15 3.71 11.23
N ASN A 552 -13.95 3.91 12.28
CA ASN A 552 -14.82 2.90 12.89
C ASN A 552 -15.67 2.08 11.91
N ASN A 553 -16.07 2.62 10.75
CA ASN A 553 -16.99 1.97 9.80
C ASN A 553 -16.56 2.06 8.33
N GLY A 554 -15.30 2.40 8.04
CA GLY A 554 -14.86 2.70 6.68
C GLY A 554 -13.52 3.43 6.60
N LEU A 555 -13.27 4.03 5.45
CA LEU A 555 -12.05 4.79 5.14
C LEU A 555 -12.43 6.13 4.50
N ASP A 556 -11.67 7.17 4.80
CA ASP A 556 -11.56 8.36 3.94
C ASP A 556 -10.13 8.45 3.44
N TYR A 557 -9.93 8.89 2.20
CA TYR A 557 -8.60 9.09 1.63
C TYR A 557 -8.51 10.40 0.84
N VAL A 558 -7.32 10.99 0.83
CA VAL A 558 -6.99 12.12 -0.06
C VAL A 558 -5.70 11.83 -0.80
N GLN A 559 -5.79 11.68 -2.11
CA GLN A 559 -4.65 11.60 -3.01
C GLN A 559 -4.29 12.99 -3.55
N PHE A 560 -3.00 13.27 -3.66
CA PHE A 560 -2.45 14.58 -4.02
C PHE A 560 -1.25 14.50 -4.99
N SER A 561 -0.78 13.30 -5.30
CA SER A 561 0.28 13.05 -6.28
C SER A 561 0.14 11.66 -6.90
N ASN A 562 1.04 11.34 -7.85
CA ASN A 562 0.96 10.20 -8.76
C ASN A 562 -0.43 10.04 -9.38
N ILE A 563 -0.99 11.14 -9.92
CA ILE A 563 -2.29 11.17 -10.61
C ILE A 563 -2.00 11.23 -12.11
N SER A 564 -1.75 10.08 -12.71
CA SER A 564 -1.31 9.99 -14.10
C SER A 564 -1.80 8.72 -14.83
N GLY A 565 -1.78 8.77 -16.16
CA GLY A 565 -2.26 7.69 -17.04
C GLY A 565 -3.19 8.19 -18.14
N PRO A 566 -3.82 7.31 -18.94
CA PRO A 566 -4.67 7.73 -20.05
C PRO A 566 -5.98 8.32 -19.54
N LYS A 567 -6.43 9.42 -20.17
CA LYS A 567 -7.52 10.29 -19.72
C LYS A 567 -8.76 9.56 -19.19
N LEU A 568 -9.21 8.50 -19.88
CA LEU A 568 -10.41 7.75 -19.51
C LEU A 568 -10.26 6.97 -18.19
N LYS A 569 -9.06 6.45 -17.87
CA LYS A 569 -8.78 5.82 -16.57
C LYS A 569 -8.69 6.86 -15.46
N VAL A 570 -8.05 8.01 -15.73
CA VAL A 570 -7.95 9.10 -14.75
C VAL A 570 -9.33 9.70 -14.44
N ALA A 571 -10.23 9.75 -15.42
CA ALA A 571 -11.62 10.13 -15.19
C ALA A 571 -12.36 9.14 -14.25
N ALA A 572 -12.23 7.83 -14.48
CA ALA A 572 -12.83 6.81 -13.61
C ALA A 572 -12.27 6.83 -12.18
N GLN A 573 -11.02 7.28 -11.97
CA GLN A 573 -10.44 7.50 -10.64
C GLN A 573 -11.06 8.72 -9.94
N LEU A 574 -11.28 9.82 -10.68
CA LEU A 574 -11.83 11.08 -10.15
C LEU A 574 -13.31 11.00 -9.78
N ILE A 575 -14.08 10.12 -10.43
CA ILE A 575 -15.46 9.81 -10.04
C ILE A 575 -15.46 9.07 -8.69
N THR A 576 -15.62 9.80 -7.59
CA THR A 576 -15.72 9.24 -6.22
C THR A 576 -17.06 9.57 -5.57
N ASN A 577 -17.39 8.91 -4.45
CA ASN A 577 -18.53 9.31 -3.61
C ASN A 577 -18.41 10.78 -3.15
N SER A 578 -17.21 11.27 -2.85
CA SER A 578 -17.01 12.67 -2.47
C SER A 578 -17.25 13.65 -3.62
N LEU A 579 -16.89 13.29 -4.87
CA LEU A 579 -17.23 14.10 -6.04
C LEU A 579 -18.75 14.08 -6.31
N LYS A 580 -19.39 12.92 -6.16
CA LYS A 580 -20.86 12.79 -6.24
C LYS A 580 -21.54 13.75 -5.25
N ASP A 581 -21.12 13.76 -3.99
CA ASP A 581 -21.74 14.60 -2.95
C ASP A 581 -21.45 16.10 -3.19
N GLN A 582 -20.28 16.45 -3.73
CA GLN A 582 -19.98 17.81 -4.20
C GLN A 582 -20.86 18.24 -5.38
N TRP A 583 -21.03 17.38 -6.38
CA TRP A 583 -21.92 17.61 -7.51
C TRP A 583 -23.38 17.77 -7.05
N ALA A 584 -23.83 16.97 -6.08
CA ALA A 584 -25.15 17.11 -5.47
C ALA A 584 -25.40 18.49 -4.81
N SER A 585 -24.35 19.09 -4.25
CA SER A 585 -24.39 20.43 -3.65
C SER A 585 -24.28 21.59 -4.66
N THR A 586 -24.04 21.28 -5.94
CA THR A 586 -23.76 22.29 -6.98
C THR A 586 -25.06 22.89 -7.54
N PRO A 587 -25.21 24.24 -7.58
CA PRO A 587 -26.37 24.88 -8.18
C PRO A 587 -26.55 24.51 -9.66
N GLY A 588 -27.76 24.07 -10.04
CA GLY A 588 -28.06 23.63 -11.42
C GLY A 588 -27.50 22.26 -11.81
N MET A 589 -27.03 21.46 -10.84
CA MET A 589 -26.65 20.06 -11.08
C MET A 589 -27.82 19.23 -11.63
N ASN A 590 -27.49 18.12 -12.29
CA ASN A 590 -28.46 17.08 -12.64
C ASN A 590 -27.76 15.72 -12.75
N TRP A 591 -28.54 14.64 -12.74
CA TRP A 591 -28.07 13.26 -12.75
C TRP A 591 -28.27 12.56 -14.10
N ASN A 592 -28.18 13.30 -15.20
CA ASN A 592 -28.20 12.75 -16.56
C ASN A 592 -26.76 12.59 -17.12
N THR A 593 -26.62 12.31 -18.41
CA THR A 593 -25.32 12.45 -19.09
C THR A 593 -24.85 13.91 -19.03
N SER A 594 -23.59 14.13 -18.69
CA SER A 594 -22.96 15.45 -18.64
C SER A 594 -21.47 15.37 -18.99
N ASN A 595 -20.93 16.47 -19.52
CA ASN A 595 -19.50 16.60 -19.83
C ASN A 595 -18.66 16.54 -18.54
N PHE A 596 -17.55 15.80 -18.54
CA PHE A 596 -16.78 15.62 -17.31
C PHE A 596 -15.94 16.85 -16.93
N GLY A 597 -15.36 17.55 -17.91
CA GLY A 597 -14.69 18.84 -17.67
C GLY A 597 -15.62 19.85 -16.99
N TYR A 598 -16.87 19.92 -17.44
CA TYR A 598 -17.91 20.75 -16.80
C TYR A 598 -18.19 20.35 -15.34
N ILE A 599 -18.33 19.05 -15.02
CA ILE A 599 -18.52 18.59 -13.64
C ILE A 599 -17.32 18.96 -12.77
N LEU A 600 -16.09 18.77 -13.27
CA LEU A 600 -14.86 19.10 -12.55
C LEU A 600 -14.74 20.61 -12.29
N GLU A 601 -14.97 21.46 -13.29
CA GLU A 601 -14.95 22.92 -13.13
C GLU A 601 -15.97 23.37 -12.07
N LYS A 602 -17.21 22.87 -12.13
CA LYS A 602 -18.28 23.25 -11.19
C LYS A 602 -18.09 22.71 -9.78
N THR A 603 -17.32 21.64 -9.60
CA THR A 603 -16.90 21.12 -8.28
C THR A 603 -15.58 21.73 -7.77
N GLY A 604 -15.03 22.73 -8.49
CA GLY A 604 -13.91 23.55 -8.02
C GLY A 604 -12.53 23.11 -8.48
N VAL A 605 -12.42 22.25 -9.50
CA VAL A 605 -11.15 21.95 -10.18
C VAL A 605 -10.81 23.09 -11.14
N THR A 606 -9.52 23.42 -11.25
CA THR A 606 -9.07 24.52 -12.13
C THR A 606 -9.35 24.21 -13.60
N GLN A 607 -9.71 25.24 -14.37
CA GLN A 607 -10.06 25.10 -15.79
C GLN A 607 -8.96 24.42 -16.63
N GLN A 608 -7.68 24.67 -16.31
CA GLN A 608 -6.52 24.03 -16.95
C GLN A 608 -6.52 22.50 -16.80
N VAL A 609 -6.99 21.98 -15.67
CA VAL A 609 -7.10 20.53 -15.42
C VAL A 609 -8.44 20.00 -15.94
N ALA A 610 -9.54 20.72 -15.68
CA ALA A 610 -10.89 20.35 -16.09
C ALA A 610 -11.01 20.15 -17.62
N THR A 611 -10.48 21.10 -18.41
CA THR A 611 -10.52 21.04 -19.89
C THR A 611 -9.77 19.85 -20.50
N GLN A 612 -8.91 19.16 -19.74
CA GLN A 612 -8.33 17.90 -20.20
C GLN A 612 -9.36 16.77 -20.33
N PHE A 613 -10.55 16.94 -19.76
CA PHE A 613 -11.63 15.95 -19.73
C PHE A 613 -12.86 16.38 -20.56
N ASP A 614 -12.76 17.44 -21.37
CA ASP A 614 -13.86 17.93 -22.22
C ASP A 614 -14.32 16.91 -23.29
N ASN A 615 -13.51 15.88 -23.57
CA ASN A 615 -13.85 14.79 -24.48
C ASN A 615 -14.36 13.52 -23.77
N ILE A 616 -14.78 13.63 -22.49
CA ILE A 616 -15.30 12.53 -21.68
C ILE A 616 -16.69 12.87 -21.15
N GLU A 617 -17.60 11.89 -21.22
CA GLU A 617 -18.99 11.98 -20.78
C GLU A 617 -19.22 11.12 -19.54
N ILE A 618 -19.94 11.66 -18.55
CA ILE A 618 -20.40 10.94 -17.36
C ILE A 618 -21.92 10.77 -17.43
N THR A 619 -22.41 9.54 -17.46
CA THR A 619 -23.83 9.22 -17.23
C THR A 619 -23.99 8.61 -15.84
N TRP A 620 -24.56 9.37 -14.90
CA TRP A 620 -24.87 8.85 -13.57
C TRP A 620 -25.96 7.75 -13.62
N LEU A 621 -25.92 6.79 -12.69
CA LEU A 621 -26.74 5.56 -12.74
C LEU A 621 -27.47 5.26 -11.42
N PRO A 622 -28.82 5.16 -11.41
CA PRO A 622 -29.72 5.38 -12.54
C PRO A 622 -29.72 6.84 -13.03
N ALA A 623 -29.91 7.04 -14.34
CA ALA A 623 -29.98 8.38 -14.91
C ALA A 623 -31.30 9.08 -14.52
N GLY A 624 -31.25 10.39 -14.33
CA GLY A 624 -32.44 11.21 -14.05
C GLY A 624 -33.01 11.10 -12.63
N VAL A 625 -32.28 10.48 -11.68
CA VAL A 625 -32.65 10.51 -10.25
C VAL A 625 -32.62 11.95 -9.71
N SER A 626 -33.29 12.19 -8.57
CA SER A 626 -33.34 13.50 -7.91
C SER A 626 -32.40 13.66 -6.72
N GLN A 627 -31.75 12.60 -6.24
CA GLN A 627 -30.91 12.60 -5.04
C GLN A 627 -29.63 11.76 -5.23
N ALA A 628 -28.51 12.22 -4.68
CA ALA A 628 -27.22 11.50 -4.67
C ALA A 628 -27.28 10.13 -3.97
N SER A 629 -28.19 9.97 -3.01
CA SER A 629 -28.50 8.72 -2.32
C SER A 629 -29.04 7.62 -3.25
N SER A 630 -29.65 8.00 -4.37
CA SER A 630 -30.16 7.07 -5.39
C SER A 630 -29.14 6.71 -6.46
N VAL A 631 -27.97 7.36 -6.47
CA VAL A 631 -26.91 7.13 -7.46
C VAL A 631 -26.02 5.97 -6.98
N THR A 632 -26.11 4.85 -7.70
CA THR A 632 -25.39 3.59 -7.45
C THR A 632 -24.09 3.45 -8.25
N GLY A 633 -23.80 4.43 -9.12
CA GLY A 633 -22.65 4.41 -10.00
C GLY A 633 -22.71 5.44 -11.12
N ALA A 634 -21.80 5.33 -12.08
CA ALA A 634 -21.80 6.09 -13.32
C ALA A 634 -21.18 5.28 -14.47
N ASN A 635 -21.48 5.66 -15.71
CA ASN A 635 -20.70 5.30 -16.89
C ASN A 635 -19.79 6.48 -17.28
N ILE A 636 -18.52 6.19 -17.55
CA ILE A 636 -17.50 7.14 -18.00
C ILE A 636 -17.14 6.76 -19.45
N SER A 637 -17.50 7.60 -20.41
CA SER A 637 -17.33 7.32 -21.85
C SER A 637 -16.39 8.30 -22.53
N GLY A 638 -15.60 7.85 -23.51
CA GLY A 638 -14.74 8.72 -24.32
C GLY A 638 -13.89 7.95 -25.32
N LEU A 639 -13.04 8.66 -26.05
CA LEU A 639 -12.13 8.07 -27.04
C LEU A 639 -10.82 7.58 -26.40
N ASP A 640 -10.47 6.31 -26.65
CA ASP A 640 -9.13 5.75 -26.39
C ASP A 640 -8.60 5.03 -27.63
N ARG A 641 -7.35 5.33 -28.03
CA ARG A 641 -6.71 4.86 -29.29
C ARG A 641 -7.65 4.93 -30.52
N GLY A 642 -8.45 6.00 -30.61
CA GLY A 642 -9.42 6.25 -31.69
C GLY A 642 -10.72 5.44 -31.62
N ARG A 643 -10.94 4.62 -30.58
CA ARG A 643 -12.17 3.85 -30.35
C ARG A 643 -12.98 4.47 -29.21
N TRP A 644 -14.31 4.48 -29.32
CA TRP A 644 -15.17 4.87 -28.20
C TRP A 644 -15.22 3.73 -27.18
N ILE A 645 -14.87 4.04 -25.93
CA ILE A 645 -14.84 3.10 -24.80
C ILE A 645 -15.70 3.67 -23.68
N THR A 646 -16.56 2.83 -23.10
CA THR A 646 -17.33 3.15 -21.89
C THR A 646 -16.86 2.25 -20.75
N LEU A 647 -16.47 2.88 -19.65
CA LEU A 647 -16.18 2.25 -18.37
C LEU A 647 -17.39 2.42 -17.46
N TYR A 648 -17.75 1.39 -16.69
CA TYR A 648 -18.64 1.57 -15.54
C TYR A 648 -17.83 2.11 -14.34
N LYS A 649 -18.52 2.57 -13.30
CA LYS A 649 -18.04 2.64 -11.92
C LYS A 649 -19.19 2.52 -10.94
N SER A 650 -19.06 1.64 -9.95
CA SER A 650 -19.96 1.53 -8.78
C SER A 650 -19.61 2.53 -7.68
N MET A 651 -20.57 2.86 -6.81
CA MET A 651 -20.43 3.82 -5.70
C MET A 651 -20.93 3.26 -4.36
#